data_AF-A0A937QQY8-F1
#
_entry.id   AF-A0A937QQY8-F1
#
_cell.length_a   1.000
_cell.length_b   1.000
_cell.length_c   1.000
_cell.angle_alpha   90.00
_cell.angle_beta   90.00
_cell.angle_gamma   90.00
#
_symmetry.space_group_name_H-M   'P 1'
#
loop_
_entity.id
_entity.type
_entity.pdbx_description
1 polymer ?
#
loop_
_entity_poly.entity_id
_entity_poly.type
_entity_poly.pdbx_seq_one_letter_code
_entity_poly.pdbx_strand_id
1 'polypeptide(L)'
;MEFINTLSILLLLVAVAITVMACVVIFNRRRQAQSTADRARRKAAEEERNAVWRTEEEERQRVEAERRWLEEELRRAKEERHKPEEESTRPSEEARREIQEAQRKEAQRLTEELRKAEEEQRRRETDEARRKAEDLRVAEEEDRRSEEESKRLEEETRRNEEEECKRLEEEERRKAGEVQREVDKERKRLEPGNRGGRPRAPTRNREKQPLQEGKPRCPKPEIVCWKKERQWIPAVEVPEELLENSALAVLQDGSRLPQDESREACWRVGRALGEVVVWWNEDEVPRETRIPLGKENYLLFKLSGQNQNQGRHVKSPSSGSYLLMVPDDWERDDTLSGSPPAAPEPVSLAGYKAHFFELEKDGDGKIAFRAPMGKSFVIESQALQFELVGSRLNEASGDKGPLFGERPPQISAPDNQGWKDVETIVVGEEGSGKGRWRKPFSPIPGGTQQDLPSEVAARKGGWYFLRFYDTNDDLIESLDFRFICALKEIGILQPSPLPPEDGHGLVCVMFLHEPGCAVQPADGLTNIQIERQDDKTILTIPPDPTYDETRWLVGSEGGSQVEVTILVKRLWWGIGEERNAPSEWEDQPFTLPRDDFAATSKRALWLRLPRRRWVDKVLVGFEQPKARPYDVKVTEKTIAVPFREFGDSKEVGDRTQEHSLKVWIKRENGHDEGVVEGVVAIIPKVGKEKRLLLNLDRISAPRLATVLTCLRKKTVGPLRVLVKEVRKKYSRERTARKAESVEFKRYALCMIALTLELTPQIPGF
;
A
#
# COMPACT_ATOMS: atom_id res chain seq x y z
N MET A 1 75.14 43.40 51.25
CA MET A 1 73.97 43.55 50.35
C MET A 1 73.23 42.23 50.10
N GLU A 2 73.88 41.05 50.17
CA GLU A 2 73.20 39.77 49.89
C GLU A 2 72.14 39.35 50.93
N PHE A 3 72.31 39.70 52.21
CA PHE A 3 71.36 39.33 53.28
C PHE A 3 70.00 40.04 53.20
N ILE A 4 69.97 41.24 52.58
CA ILE A 4 68.72 42.00 52.42
C ILE A 4 67.90 41.42 51.25
N ASN A 5 68.56 40.92 50.20
CA ASN A 5 67.88 40.27 49.09
C ASN A 5 67.26 38.93 49.48
N THR A 6 67.95 38.11 50.29
CA THR A 6 67.39 36.82 50.74
C THR A 6 66.20 37.01 51.67
N LEU A 7 66.24 38.00 52.57
CA LEU A 7 65.11 38.32 53.45
C LEU A 7 63.90 38.87 52.66
N SER A 8 64.13 39.69 51.65
CA SER A 8 63.07 40.23 50.78
C SER A 8 62.37 39.12 49.97
N ILE A 9 63.13 38.17 49.43
CA ILE A 9 62.58 37.01 48.71
C ILE A 9 61.74 36.13 49.65
N LEU A 10 62.23 35.88 50.87
CA LEU A 10 61.49 35.09 51.86
C LEU A 10 60.15 35.72 52.24
N LEU A 11 60.13 37.05 52.46
CA LEU A 11 58.91 37.78 52.77
C LEU A 11 57.91 37.78 51.61
N LEU A 12 58.40 37.88 50.37
CA LEU A 12 57.56 37.80 49.17
C LEU A 12 56.91 36.41 49.04
N LEU A 13 57.67 35.33 49.30
CA LEU A 13 57.15 33.96 49.27
C LEU A 13 56.08 33.73 50.35
N VAL A 14 56.28 34.28 51.55
CA VAL A 14 55.27 34.20 52.62
C VAL A 14 54.00 34.96 52.25
N ALA A 15 54.12 36.16 51.66
CA ALA A 15 52.96 36.94 51.22
C ALA A 15 52.17 36.22 50.11
N VAL A 16 52.85 35.59 49.16
CA VAL A 16 52.22 34.77 48.11
C VAL A 16 51.49 33.57 48.73
N ALA A 17 52.13 32.85 49.66
CA ALA A 17 51.52 31.70 50.34
C ALA A 17 50.23 32.09 51.10
N ILE A 18 50.25 33.21 51.82
CA ILE A 18 49.06 33.73 52.53
C ILE A 18 47.94 34.07 51.55
N THR A 19 48.27 34.71 50.43
CA THR A 19 47.29 35.10 49.40
C THR A 19 46.63 33.87 48.76
N VAL A 20 47.42 32.85 48.43
CA VAL A 20 46.91 31.58 47.90
C VAL A 20 45.99 30.89 48.91
N MET A 21 46.38 30.83 50.18
CA MET A 21 45.55 30.26 51.24
C MET A 21 44.21 31.00 51.40
N ALA A 22 44.21 32.34 51.36
CA ALA A 22 42.99 33.14 51.41
C ALA A 22 42.07 32.86 50.20
N CYS A 23 42.63 32.77 48.98
CA CYS A 23 41.87 32.41 47.79
C CYS A 23 41.25 31.01 47.88
N VAL A 24 41.98 30.03 48.40
CA VAL A 24 41.47 28.66 48.60
C VAL A 24 40.31 28.64 49.60
N VAL A 25 40.40 29.39 50.70
CA VAL A 25 39.32 29.49 51.70
C VAL A 25 38.06 30.13 51.10
N ILE A 26 38.21 31.21 50.32
CA ILE A 26 37.08 31.88 49.65
C ILE A 26 36.44 30.94 48.62
N PHE A 27 37.26 30.23 47.84
CA PHE A 27 36.77 29.28 46.85
C PHE A 27 36.00 28.11 47.50
N ASN A 28 36.52 27.55 48.60
CA ASN A 28 35.86 26.49 49.34
C ASN A 28 34.52 26.95 49.96
N ARG A 29 34.45 28.19 50.47
CA ARG A 29 33.18 28.75 50.98
C ARG A 29 32.14 28.95 49.87
N ARG A 30 32.54 29.45 48.70
CA ARG A 30 31.63 29.54 47.54
C ARG A 30 31.14 28.17 47.07
N ARG A 31 32.02 27.17 47.03
CA ARG A 31 31.67 25.79 46.64
C ARG A 31 30.71 25.15 47.64
N GLN A 32 30.87 25.38 48.95
CA GLN A 32 29.92 24.91 49.96
C GLN A 32 28.55 25.58 49.83
N ALA A 33 28.49 26.89 49.56
CA ALA A 33 27.22 27.61 49.38
C ALA A 33 26.47 27.18 48.10
N GLN A 34 27.19 26.88 47.01
CA GLN A 34 26.57 26.33 45.79
C GLN A 34 26.04 24.91 46.00
N SER A 35 26.80 24.07 46.71
CA SER A 35 26.39 22.70 47.07
C SER A 35 25.08 22.66 47.88
N THR A 36 24.91 23.56 48.85
CA THR A 36 23.67 23.61 49.65
C THR A 36 22.49 24.14 48.84
N ALA A 37 22.69 25.12 47.97
CA ALA A 37 21.65 25.64 47.08
C ALA A 37 21.19 24.59 46.06
N ASP A 38 22.11 23.84 45.46
CA ASP A 38 21.77 22.77 44.50
C ASP A 38 21.06 21.60 45.18
N ARG A 39 21.44 21.27 46.42
CA ARG A 39 20.74 20.24 47.21
C ARG A 39 19.31 20.65 47.55
N ALA A 40 19.06 21.93 47.81
CA ALA A 40 17.71 22.45 48.05
C ALA A 40 16.85 22.44 46.77
N ARG A 41 17.42 22.83 45.61
CA ARG A 41 16.73 22.77 44.32
C ARG A 41 16.35 21.35 43.91
N ARG A 42 17.25 20.37 44.13
CA ARG A 42 16.95 18.96 43.85
C ARG A 42 15.80 18.43 44.70
N LYS A 43 15.75 18.78 45.99
CA LYS A 43 14.63 18.40 46.87
C LYS A 43 13.30 19.01 46.43
N ALA A 44 13.28 20.29 46.08
CA ALA A 44 12.06 20.96 45.60
C ALA A 44 11.55 20.32 44.29
N ALA A 45 12.45 20.04 43.35
CA ALA A 45 12.09 19.39 42.09
C ALA A 45 11.61 17.93 42.29
N GLU A 46 12.14 17.21 43.29
CA GLU A 46 11.71 15.86 43.64
C GLU A 46 10.32 15.87 44.31
N GLU A 47 10.03 16.84 45.18
CA GLU A 47 8.71 17.02 45.77
C GLU A 47 7.65 17.39 44.71
N GLU A 48 7.99 18.25 43.75
CA GLU A 48 7.09 18.61 42.64
C GLU A 48 6.79 17.41 41.74
N ARG A 49 7.81 16.61 41.37
CA ARG A 49 7.59 15.36 40.62
C ARG A 49 6.72 14.36 41.37
N ASN A 50 6.93 14.21 42.68
CA ASN A 50 6.13 13.31 43.50
C ASN A 50 4.67 13.80 43.63
N ALA A 51 4.43 15.10 43.61
CA ALA A 51 3.07 15.65 43.61
C ALA A 51 2.35 15.36 42.27
N VAL A 52 3.03 15.59 41.14
CA VAL A 52 2.50 15.28 39.79
C VAL A 52 2.18 13.79 39.65
N TRP A 53 3.09 12.92 40.10
CA TRP A 53 2.89 11.48 40.06
C TRP A 53 1.63 11.03 40.84
N ARG A 54 1.38 11.62 42.02
CA ARG A 54 0.16 11.29 42.80
C ARG A 54 -1.11 11.70 42.08
N THR A 55 -1.14 12.88 41.46
CA THR A 55 -2.31 13.33 40.69
C THR A 55 -2.58 12.44 39.47
N GLU A 56 -1.54 12.02 38.76
CA GLU A 56 -1.68 11.09 37.63
C GLU A 56 -2.16 9.71 38.09
N GLU A 57 -1.70 9.23 39.24
CA GLU A 57 -2.10 7.94 39.79
C GLU A 57 -3.56 7.95 40.30
N GLU A 58 -4.02 9.06 40.89
CA GLU A 58 -5.43 9.27 41.25
C GLU A 58 -6.34 9.32 40.01
N GLU A 59 -5.90 9.95 38.92
CA GLU A 59 -6.65 10.01 37.66
C GLU A 59 -6.73 8.62 36.99
N ARG A 60 -5.63 7.86 36.97
CA ARG A 60 -5.62 6.46 36.52
C ARG A 60 -6.59 5.59 37.31
N GLN A 61 -6.62 5.74 38.64
CA GLN A 61 -7.55 5.00 39.49
C GLN A 61 -9.01 5.36 39.22
N ARG A 62 -9.33 6.62 38.92
CA ARG A 62 -10.68 7.04 38.52
C ARG A 62 -11.12 6.40 37.20
N VAL A 63 -10.27 6.46 36.18
CA VAL A 63 -10.56 5.89 34.85
C VAL A 63 -10.74 4.37 34.94
N GLU A 64 -9.91 3.68 35.74
CA GLU A 64 -10.05 2.23 35.93
C GLU A 64 -11.34 1.86 36.66
N ALA A 65 -11.76 2.65 37.66
CA ALA A 65 -13.02 2.45 38.37
C ALA A 65 -14.23 2.64 37.45
N GLU A 66 -14.21 3.64 36.57
CA GLU A 66 -15.27 3.89 35.58
C GLU A 66 -15.37 2.75 34.55
N ARG A 67 -14.23 2.24 34.08
CA ARG A 67 -14.18 1.07 33.21
C ARG A 67 -14.80 -0.17 33.86
N ARG A 68 -14.44 -0.47 35.12
CA ARG A 68 -15.01 -1.61 35.85
C ARG A 68 -16.52 -1.48 36.03
N TRP A 69 -17.01 -0.27 36.26
CA TRP A 69 -18.44 0.00 36.36
C TRP A 69 -19.19 -0.29 35.04
N LEU A 70 -18.65 0.15 33.90
CA LEU A 70 -19.19 -0.16 32.57
C LEU A 70 -19.19 -1.66 32.24
N GLU A 71 -18.11 -2.38 32.57
CA GLU A 71 -18.02 -3.84 32.37
C GLU A 71 -19.08 -4.59 33.19
N GLU A 72 -19.36 -4.13 34.41
CA GLU A 72 -20.38 -4.74 35.28
C GLU A 72 -21.82 -4.43 34.82
N GLU A 73 -22.10 -3.23 34.32
CA GLU A 73 -23.36 -2.90 33.65
C GLU A 73 -23.61 -3.80 32.43
N LEU A 74 -22.58 -3.99 31.59
CA LEU A 74 -22.68 -4.86 30.42
C LEU A 74 -22.94 -6.32 30.82
N ARG A 75 -22.31 -6.79 31.91
CA ARG A 75 -22.55 -8.14 32.45
C ARG A 75 -23.99 -8.29 32.94
N ARG A 76 -24.54 -7.32 33.68
CA ARG A 76 -25.94 -7.36 34.14
C ARG A 76 -26.92 -7.36 32.96
N ALA A 77 -26.67 -6.54 31.93
CA ALA A 77 -27.50 -6.51 30.73
C ALA A 77 -27.49 -7.86 29.97
N LYS A 78 -26.34 -8.56 29.95
CA LYS A 78 -26.25 -9.93 29.39
C LYS A 78 -27.00 -10.96 30.24
N GLU A 79 -26.87 -10.90 31.57
CA GLU A 79 -27.55 -11.81 32.49
C GLU A 79 -29.09 -11.63 32.45
N GLU A 80 -29.59 -10.40 32.32
CA GLU A 80 -31.02 -10.14 32.17
C GLU A 80 -31.60 -10.65 30.83
N ARG A 81 -30.79 -10.68 29.76
CA ARG A 81 -31.20 -11.27 28.47
C ARG A 81 -31.26 -12.80 28.48
N HIS A 82 -30.51 -13.48 29.35
CA HIS A 82 -30.51 -14.95 29.40
C HIS A 82 -31.61 -15.55 30.30
N LYS A 83 -32.25 -14.77 31.17
CA LYS A 83 -33.30 -15.26 32.07
C LYS A 83 -34.59 -15.78 31.39
N PRO A 84 -35.06 -15.25 30.25
CA PRO A 84 -36.24 -15.79 29.58
C PRO A 84 -35.95 -16.97 28.61
N GLU A 85 -34.69 -17.31 28.33
CA GLU A 85 -34.34 -18.38 27.36
C GLU A 85 -34.28 -19.79 27.97
N GLU A 86 -34.11 -19.93 29.29
CA GLU A 86 -33.98 -21.25 29.94
C GLU A 86 -35.32 -21.95 30.26
N GLU A 87 -36.47 -21.27 30.16
CA GLU A 87 -37.78 -21.86 30.50
C GLU A 87 -38.53 -22.47 29.30
N SER A 88 -37.99 -22.40 28.07
CA SER A 88 -38.68 -22.84 26.83
C SER A 88 -38.08 -24.11 26.17
N THR A 89 -37.08 -24.77 26.74
CA THR A 89 -36.29 -25.81 26.05
C THR A 89 -36.65 -27.24 26.47
N ARG A 90 -37.94 -27.61 26.38
CA ARG A 90 -38.36 -29.03 26.45
C ARG A 90 -39.16 -29.59 25.26
N PRO A 91 -39.61 -28.81 24.26
CA PRO A 91 -40.06 -29.36 22.98
C PRO A 91 -39.12 -29.04 21.79
N SER A 92 -37.89 -28.55 22.02
CA SER A 92 -37.03 -27.91 20.99
C SER A 92 -36.11 -28.85 20.19
N GLU A 93 -35.78 -30.05 20.67
CA GLU A 93 -34.77 -30.90 19.99
C GLU A 93 -35.30 -31.64 18.76
N GLU A 94 -36.58 -32.03 18.73
CA GLU A 94 -37.19 -32.64 17.53
C GLU A 94 -37.45 -31.60 16.44
N ALA A 95 -37.97 -30.42 16.80
CA ALA A 95 -38.14 -29.31 15.86
C ALA A 95 -36.80 -28.84 15.27
N ARG A 96 -35.72 -28.81 16.07
CA ARG A 96 -34.38 -28.49 15.58
C ARG A 96 -33.85 -29.54 14.60
N ARG A 97 -34.12 -30.84 14.81
CA ARG A 97 -33.71 -31.89 13.86
C ARG A 97 -34.45 -31.79 12.53
N GLU A 98 -35.75 -31.49 12.56
CA GLU A 98 -36.53 -31.30 11.33
C GLU A 98 -36.09 -30.05 10.55
N ILE A 99 -35.80 -28.95 11.24
CA ILE A 99 -35.26 -27.72 10.61
C ILE A 99 -33.87 -27.99 10.01
N GLN A 100 -33.00 -28.72 10.72
CA GLN A 100 -31.65 -29.01 10.23
C GLN A 100 -31.67 -29.97 9.02
N GLU A 101 -32.62 -30.91 8.99
CA GLU A 101 -32.81 -31.80 7.83
C GLU A 101 -33.41 -31.05 6.63
N ALA A 102 -34.35 -30.14 6.86
CA ALA A 102 -34.90 -29.26 5.83
C ALA A 102 -33.83 -28.34 5.23
N GLN A 103 -33.01 -27.70 6.08
CA GLN A 103 -31.88 -26.87 5.67
C GLN A 103 -30.84 -27.66 4.87
N ARG A 104 -30.58 -28.92 5.24
CA ARG A 104 -29.65 -29.78 4.50
C ARG A 104 -30.18 -30.14 3.11
N LYS A 105 -31.49 -30.39 2.98
CA LYS A 105 -32.13 -30.65 1.68
C LYS A 105 -32.15 -29.41 0.80
N GLU A 106 -32.39 -28.24 1.38
CA GLU A 106 -32.36 -26.96 0.68
C GLU A 106 -30.93 -26.59 0.22
N ALA A 107 -29.92 -26.77 1.07
CA ALA A 107 -28.52 -26.58 0.72
C ALA A 107 -28.07 -27.51 -0.42
N GLN A 108 -28.53 -28.78 -0.41
CA GLN A 108 -28.27 -29.72 -1.51
C GLN A 108 -28.94 -29.26 -2.81
N ARG A 109 -30.17 -28.74 -2.73
CA ARG A 109 -30.89 -28.22 -3.91
C ARG A 109 -30.19 -26.98 -4.49
N LEU A 110 -29.79 -26.03 -3.64
CA LEU A 110 -29.05 -24.83 -4.06
C LEU A 110 -27.71 -25.18 -4.69
N THR A 111 -27.00 -26.18 -4.15
CA THR A 111 -25.72 -26.64 -4.72
C THR A 111 -25.91 -27.24 -6.12
N GLU A 112 -26.96 -28.03 -6.34
CA GLU A 112 -27.26 -28.61 -7.65
C GLU A 112 -27.76 -27.55 -8.65
N GLU A 113 -28.50 -26.54 -8.20
CA GLU A 113 -28.88 -25.39 -9.02
C GLU A 113 -27.66 -24.54 -9.42
N LEU A 114 -26.71 -24.32 -8.49
CA LEU A 114 -25.45 -23.63 -8.78
C LEU A 114 -24.62 -24.40 -9.81
N ARG A 115 -24.52 -25.72 -9.66
CA ARG A 115 -23.80 -26.59 -10.61
C ARG A 115 -24.42 -26.53 -12.01
N LYS A 116 -25.75 -26.47 -12.11
CA LYS A 116 -26.45 -26.30 -13.39
C LYS A 116 -26.23 -24.91 -13.99
N ALA A 117 -26.23 -23.86 -13.17
CA ALA A 117 -25.95 -22.51 -13.62
C ALA A 117 -24.50 -22.36 -14.12
N GLU A 118 -23.51 -22.95 -13.44
CA GLU A 118 -22.12 -22.98 -13.92
C GLU A 118 -21.97 -23.75 -15.23
N GLU A 119 -22.66 -24.89 -15.38
CA GLU A 119 -22.62 -25.65 -16.64
C GLU A 119 -23.27 -24.87 -17.80
N GLU A 120 -24.37 -24.16 -17.53
CA GLU A 120 -25.01 -23.29 -18.52
C GLU A 120 -24.14 -22.08 -18.87
N GLN A 121 -23.49 -21.46 -17.89
CA GLN A 121 -22.55 -20.37 -18.11
C GLN A 121 -21.37 -20.83 -18.97
N ARG A 122 -20.77 -21.99 -18.69
CA ARG A 122 -19.72 -22.57 -19.54
C ARG A 122 -20.21 -22.77 -20.97
N ARG A 123 -21.43 -23.25 -21.18
CA ARG A 123 -22.00 -23.40 -22.54
C ARG A 123 -22.11 -22.05 -23.25
N ARG A 124 -22.59 -21.00 -22.56
CA ARG A 124 -22.68 -19.65 -23.11
C ARG A 124 -21.31 -19.08 -23.47
N GLU A 125 -20.31 -19.25 -22.59
CA GLU A 125 -18.94 -18.81 -22.85
C GLU A 125 -18.33 -19.53 -24.05
N THR A 126 -18.61 -20.83 -24.21
CA THR A 126 -18.12 -21.62 -25.36
C THR A 126 -18.77 -21.15 -26.67
N ASP A 127 -20.07 -20.85 -26.65
CA ASP A 127 -20.79 -20.32 -27.80
C ASP A 127 -20.36 -18.89 -28.15
N GLU A 128 -20.09 -18.04 -27.15
CA GLU A 128 -19.57 -16.69 -27.36
C GLU A 128 -18.15 -16.72 -27.94
N ALA A 129 -17.28 -17.60 -27.42
CA ALA A 129 -15.95 -17.81 -27.99
C ALA A 129 -16.01 -18.28 -29.45
N ARG A 130 -16.98 -19.15 -29.79
CA ARG A 130 -17.20 -19.59 -31.17
C ARG A 130 -17.64 -18.43 -32.07
N ARG A 131 -18.54 -17.56 -31.61
CA ARG A 131 -18.97 -16.37 -32.35
C ARG A 131 -17.82 -15.39 -32.57
N LYS A 132 -17.04 -15.08 -31.53
CA LYS A 132 -15.86 -14.21 -31.65
C LYS A 132 -14.82 -14.76 -32.63
N ALA A 133 -14.60 -16.07 -32.65
CA ALA A 133 -13.70 -16.70 -33.61
C ALA A 133 -14.23 -16.63 -35.05
N GLU A 134 -15.55 -16.69 -35.24
CA GLU A 134 -16.18 -16.54 -36.56
C GLU A 134 -16.11 -15.08 -37.04
N ASP A 135 -16.40 -14.11 -36.17
CA ASP A 135 -16.28 -12.68 -36.46
C ASP A 135 -14.84 -12.29 -36.82
N LEU A 136 -13.84 -12.86 -36.13
CA LEU A 136 -12.43 -12.65 -36.45
C LEU A 136 -12.08 -13.14 -37.86
N ARG A 137 -12.61 -14.30 -38.27
CA ARG A 137 -12.39 -14.83 -39.63
C ARG A 137 -13.08 -13.99 -40.70
N VAL A 138 -14.22 -13.39 -40.39
CA VAL A 138 -14.90 -12.46 -41.30
C VAL A 138 -14.07 -11.18 -41.47
N ALA A 139 -13.55 -10.63 -40.37
CA ALA A 139 -12.69 -9.45 -40.40
C ALA A 139 -11.39 -9.70 -41.19
N GLU A 140 -10.71 -10.83 -40.96
CA GLU A 140 -9.50 -11.21 -41.73
C GLU A 140 -9.79 -11.35 -43.23
N GLU A 141 -10.96 -11.85 -43.61
CA GLU A 141 -11.36 -11.99 -45.01
C GLU A 141 -11.73 -10.63 -45.64
N GLU A 142 -12.29 -9.70 -44.86
CA GLU A 142 -12.58 -8.32 -45.29
C GLU A 142 -11.29 -7.51 -45.49
N ASP A 143 -10.34 -7.63 -44.57
CA ASP A 143 -9.00 -7.03 -44.70
C ASP A 143 -8.29 -7.56 -45.95
N ARG A 144 -8.35 -8.87 -46.21
CA ARG A 144 -7.79 -9.48 -47.41
C ARG A 144 -8.42 -8.92 -48.70
N ARG A 145 -9.74 -8.69 -48.70
CA ARG A 145 -10.43 -8.06 -49.84
C ARG A 145 -10.03 -6.59 -50.02
N SER A 146 -9.91 -5.85 -48.93
CA SER A 146 -9.47 -4.45 -48.94
C SER A 146 -8.04 -4.33 -49.49
N GLU A 147 -7.13 -5.22 -49.08
CA GLU A 147 -5.77 -5.27 -49.63
C GLU A 147 -5.76 -5.62 -51.13
N GLU A 148 -6.58 -6.57 -51.57
CA GLU A 148 -6.71 -6.92 -52.98
C GLU A 148 -7.29 -5.75 -53.81
N GLU A 149 -8.23 -5.00 -53.27
CA GLU A 149 -8.81 -3.80 -53.90
C GLU A 149 -7.80 -2.65 -53.98
N SER A 150 -7.05 -2.40 -52.90
CA SER A 150 -5.97 -1.41 -52.88
C SER A 150 -4.88 -1.72 -53.92
N LYS A 151 -4.50 -3.00 -54.06
CA LYS A 151 -3.53 -3.43 -55.08
C LYS A 151 -4.05 -3.22 -56.51
N ARG A 152 -5.35 -3.40 -56.74
CA ARG A 152 -5.97 -3.12 -58.05
C ARG A 152 -5.96 -1.64 -58.37
N LEU A 153 -6.31 -0.80 -57.40
CA LEU A 153 -6.27 0.66 -57.53
C LEU A 153 -4.84 1.15 -57.80
N GLU A 154 -3.84 0.61 -57.12
CA GLU A 154 -2.43 0.96 -57.31
C GLU A 154 -1.91 0.53 -58.71
N GLU A 155 -2.35 -0.63 -59.21
CA GLU A 155 -2.01 -1.07 -60.57
C GLU A 155 -2.70 -0.20 -61.64
N GLU A 156 -3.93 0.26 -61.38
CA GLU A 156 -4.69 1.15 -62.25
C GLU A 156 -4.09 2.56 -62.30
N THR A 157 -3.70 3.14 -61.16
CA THR A 157 -2.97 4.42 -61.14
C THR A 157 -1.64 4.30 -61.86
N ARG A 158 -0.88 3.21 -61.68
CA ARG A 158 0.38 3.01 -62.41
C ARG A 158 0.18 2.94 -63.93
N ARG A 159 -0.90 2.31 -64.41
CA ARG A 159 -1.23 2.29 -65.84
C ARG A 159 -1.60 3.68 -66.36
N ASN A 160 -2.38 4.44 -65.59
CA ASN A 160 -2.76 5.80 -65.97
C ASN A 160 -1.54 6.73 -65.99
N GLU A 161 -0.63 6.61 -65.03
CA GLU A 161 0.63 7.37 -64.99
C GLU A 161 1.56 6.99 -66.16
N GLU A 162 1.65 5.71 -66.54
CA GLU A 162 2.39 5.28 -67.72
C GLU A 162 1.78 5.81 -69.04
N GLU A 163 0.45 5.84 -69.16
CA GLU A 163 -0.23 6.44 -70.31
C GLU A 163 -0.05 7.96 -70.35
N GLU A 164 -0.10 8.63 -69.20
CA GLU A 164 0.12 10.07 -69.09
C GLU A 164 1.58 10.45 -69.41
N CYS A 165 2.57 9.69 -68.92
CA CYS A 165 3.97 9.83 -69.31
C CYS A 165 4.17 9.68 -70.82
N LYS A 166 3.50 8.70 -71.46
CA LYS A 166 3.56 8.53 -72.92
C LYS A 166 2.92 9.70 -73.68
N ARG A 167 1.79 10.25 -73.19
CA ARG A 167 1.19 11.46 -73.77
C ARG A 167 2.13 12.66 -73.65
N LEU A 168 2.77 12.83 -72.49
CA LEU A 168 3.67 13.96 -72.24
C LEU A 168 4.96 13.85 -73.08
N GLU A 169 5.52 12.65 -73.28
CA GLU A 169 6.63 12.44 -74.23
C GLU A 169 6.23 12.69 -75.70
N GLU A 170 5.00 12.35 -76.09
CA GLU A 170 4.48 12.64 -77.44
C GLU A 170 4.18 14.14 -77.65
N GLU A 171 3.77 14.83 -76.59
CA GLU A 171 3.55 16.28 -76.57
C GLU A 171 4.87 17.08 -76.55
N GLU A 172 5.91 16.62 -75.84
CA GLU A 172 7.26 17.20 -75.92
C GLU A 172 7.89 16.98 -77.29
N ARG A 173 7.65 15.84 -77.94
CA ARG A 173 8.07 15.61 -79.34
C ARG A 173 7.35 16.53 -80.33
N ARG A 174 6.12 16.97 -80.03
CA ARG A 174 5.42 18.00 -80.82
C ARG A 174 5.94 19.42 -80.52
N LYS A 175 6.29 19.73 -79.28
CA LYS A 175 6.82 21.06 -78.87
C LYS A 175 8.29 21.29 -79.27
N ALA A 176 9.07 20.24 -79.50
CA ALA A 176 10.44 20.33 -80.04
C ALA A 176 10.50 20.67 -81.54
N GLY A 177 9.37 20.61 -82.27
CA GLY A 177 9.27 20.95 -83.70
C GLY A 177 8.81 22.39 -84.00
N GLU A 178 8.37 23.15 -82.98
CA GLU A 178 7.62 24.40 -83.19
C GLU A 178 8.16 25.58 -82.35
N VAL A 179 9.44 25.56 -81.97
CA VAL A 179 10.15 26.69 -81.34
C VAL A 179 11.35 27.11 -82.18
N GLN A 180 11.06 27.48 -83.42
CA GLN A 180 11.93 28.29 -84.26
C GLN A 180 11.08 29.28 -85.07
N ARG A 181 10.28 30.12 -84.39
CA ARG A 181 9.79 31.43 -84.83
C ARG A 181 8.76 31.96 -83.84
N GLU A 182 9.04 33.18 -83.36
CA GLU A 182 8.13 34.22 -82.83
C GLU A 182 8.75 34.86 -81.57
N VAL A 183 9.89 35.48 -81.83
CA VAL A 183 10.35 36.67 -81.10
C VAL A 183 9.52 37.84 -81.65
N ASP A 184 8.63 38.43 -80.84
CA ASP A 184 8.53 39.88 -80.60
C ASP A 184 7.16 40.37 -80.06
N LYS A 185 7.23 41.32 -79.12
CA LYS A 185 6.20 42.28 -78.61
C LYS A 185 5.15 41.72 -77.62
N GLU A 186 4.67 42.40 -76.58
CA GLU A 186 4.78 43.78 -76.06
C GLU A 186 4.26 43.82 -74.58
N ARG A 187 4.85 44.68 -73.72
CA ARG A 187 4.24 45.57 -72.67
C ARG A 187 3.12 45.04 -71.74
N LYS A 188 3.06 45.31 -70.42
CA LYS A 188 3.25 46.57 -69.64
C LYS A 188 3.03 46.27 -68.12
N ARG A 189 3.69 47.04 -67.24
CA ARG A 189 3.47 47.18 -65.77
C ARG A 189 2.22 48.02 -65.45
N LEU A 190 1.70 47.94 -64.19
CA LEU A 190 1.19 49.07 -63.37
C LEU A 190 1.06 48.71 -61.85
N GLU A 191 0.94 49.75 -61.02
CA GLU A 191 1.39 49.93 -59.61
C GLU A 191 0.32 49.95 -58.48
N PRO A 192 0.72 50.02 -57.17
CA PRO A 192 -0.14 50.15 -55.98
C PRO A 192 -0.37 51.60 -55.49
N GLY A 193 -1.60 51.91 -55.04
CA GLY A 193 -2.05 53.27 -54.68
C GLY A 193 -2.48 53.49 -53.22
N ASN A 194 -1.86 54.52 -52.60
CA ASN A 194 -2.19 55.15 -51.31
C ASN A 194 -3.44 56.08 -51.36
N ARG A 195 -4.19 56.15 -50.26
CA ARG A 195 -5.06 57.29 -49.83
C ARG A 195 -5.12 57.29 -48.30
N GLY A 196 -4.45 58.17 -47.52
CA GLY A 196 -4.82 59.57 -47.15
C GLY A 196 -5.94 59.60 -46.09
N GLY A 197 -6.02 60.34 -44.99
CA GLY A 197 -5.23 61.39 -44.30
C GLY A 197 -6.01 61.89 -43.04
N ARG A 198 -5.26 62.41 -42.05
CA ARG A 198 -5.52 63.08 -40.72
C ARG A 198 -6.83 63.88 -40.46
N PRO A 199 -7.22 64.17 -39.19
CA PRO A 199 -6.67 65.35 -38.44
C PRO A 199 -6.44 65.19 -36.90
N ARG A 200 -5.65 66.12 -36.31
CA ARG A 200 -5.31 66.27 -34.87
C ARG A 200 -6.19 67.33 -34.18
N ALA A 201 -6.52 67.15 -32.89
CA ALA A 201 -6.75 68.21 -31.89
C ALA A 201 -6.84 67.64 -30.44
N PRO A 202 -6.73 68.45 -29.36
CA PRO A 202 -5.85 68.14 -28.22
C PRO A 202 -6.51 68.08 -26.82
N THR A 203 -5.77 67.44 -25.89
CA THR A 203 -5.66 67.65 -24.43
C THR A 203 -6.91 67.69 -23.53
N ARG A 204 -7.07 66.68 -22.66
CA ARG A 204 -7.37 66.92 -21.24
C ARG A 204 -7.02 65.73 -20.33
N ASN A 205 -6.28 66.06 -19.27
CA ASN A 205 -5.92 65.26 -18.11
C ASN A 205 -7.03 64.32 -17.60
N ARG A 206 -6.66 63.06 -17.38
CA ARG A 206 -7.15 62.27 -16.25
C ARG A 206 -6.14 61.18 -15.92
N GLU A 207 -5.31 61.46 -14.92
CA GLU A 207 -4.67 60.42 -14.10
C GLU A 207 -5.79 59.65 -13.39
N LYS A 208 -6.22 58.57 -14.03
CA LYS A 208 -6.78 57.40 -13.38
C LYS A 208 -6.08 56.23 -14.05
N GLN A 209 -5.02 55.73 -13.41
CA GLN A 209 -4.54 54.38 -13.68
C GLN A 209 -5.77 53.47 -13.64
N PRO A 210 -6.14 52.78 -14.74
CA PRO A 210 -6.96 51.60 -14.59
C PRO A 210 -6.11 50.65 -13.75
N LEU A 211 -6.65 50.14 -12.64
CA LEU A 211 -6.17 48.85 -12.15
C LEU A 211 -6.20 47.93 -13.39
N GLN A 212 -5.03 47.53 -13.87
CA GLN A 212 -4.95 46.39 -14.75
C GLN A 212 -5.46 45.23 -13.93
N GLU A 213 -6.74 44.88 -14.09
CA GLU A 213 -7.20 43.53 -13.81
C GLU A 213 -6.29 42.63 -14.63
N GLY A 214 -5.26 42.09 -13.98
CA GLY A 214 -4.29 41.21 -14.63
C GLY A 214 -5.07 40.10 -15.28
N LYS A 215 -4.99 39.99 -16.61
CA LYS A 215 -5.57 38.85 -17.32
C LYS A 215 -5.07 37.59 -16.60
N PRO A 216 -5.96 36.67 -16.20
CA PRO A 216 -5.55 35.44 -15.55
C PRO A 216 -4.54 34.75 -16.47
N ARG A 217 -3.33 34.50 -15.96
CA ARG A 217 -2.30 33.79 -16.72
C ARG A 217 -2.85 32.42 -17.09
N CYS A 218 -2.83 32.09 -18.37
CA CYS A 218 -3.16 30.73 -18.81
C CYS A 218 -2.15 29.76 -18.19
N PRO A 219 -2.59 28.59 -17.68
CA PRO A 219 -1.68 27.58 -17.16
C PRO A 219 -0.68 27.16 -18.26
N LYS A 220 0.56 26.83 -17.88
CA LYS A 220 1.58 26.33 -18.82
C LYS A 220 1.41 24.84 -19.08
N PRO A 221 1.83 24.34 -20.26
CA PRO A 221 2.00 22.91 -20.50
C PRO A 221 3.03 22.29 -19.55
N GLU A 222 2.80 21.04 -19.13
CA GLU A 222 3.64 20.34 -18.16
C GLU A 222 4.06 18.95 -18.66
N ILE A 223 5.19 18.44 -18.16
CA ILE A 223 5.59 17.05 -18.39
C ILE A 223 4.96 16.16 -17.34
N VAL A 224 4.22 15.16 -17.79
CA VAL A 224 3.52 14.18 -16.95
C VAL A 224 3.89 12.77 -17.38
N CYS A 225 3.58 11.79 -16.54
CA CYS A 225 3.63 10.39 -16.92
C CYS A 225 2.40 9.64 -16.41
N TRP A 226 2.05 8.54 -17.07
CA TRP A 226 1.07 7.59 -16.55
C TRP A 226 1.36 6.17 -17.00
N LYS A 227 0.75 5.20 -16.32
CA LYS A 227 0.85 3.78 -16.63
C LYS A 227 -0.29 3.36 -17.58
N LYS A 228 0.06 2.75 -18.72
CA LYS A 228 -0.86 2.12 -19.67
C LYS A 228 -0.30 0.76 -20.06
N GLU A 229 -1.12 -0.30 -19.99
CA GLU A 229 -0.73 -1.65 -20.43
C GLU A 229 0.60 -2.17 -19.82
N ARG A 230 0.85 -1.85 -18.53
CA ARG A 230 2.09 -2.15 -17.78
C ARG A 230 3.33 -1.37 -18.20
N GLN A 231 3.20 -0.37 -19.07
CA GLN A 231 4.26 0.52 -19.49
C GLN A 231 4.00 1.95 -19.03
N TRP A 232 5.06 2.66 -18.66
CA TRP A 232 4.99 4.09 -18.32
C TRP A 232 5.19 4.96 -19.55
N ILE A 233 4.26 5.89 -19.77
CA ILE A 233 4.26 6.81 -20.90
C ILE A 233 4.52 8.22 -20.38
N PRO A 234 5.67 8.84 -20.66
CA PRO A 234 5.89 10.26 -20.46
C PRO A 234 5.26 11.06 -21.60
N ALA A 235 4.65 12.18 -21.27
CA ALA A 235 3.94 13.04 -22.22
C ALA A 235 3.94 14.50 -21.78
N VAL A 236 3.55 15.37 -22.69
CA VAL A 236 3.28 16.77 -22.44
C VAL A 236 1.77 16.93 -22.26
N GLU A 237 1.33 17.35 -21.08
CA GLU A 237 -0.06 17.73 -20.82
C GLU A 237 -0.25 19.20 -21.16
N VAL A 238 -1.15 19.49 -22.10
CA VAL A 238 -1.49 20.86 -22.50
C VAL A 238 -2.80 21.27 -21.80
N PRO A 239 -2.85 22.45 -21.16
CA PRO A 239 -4.07 22.94 -20.52
C PRO A 239 -5.26 23.02 -21.47
N GLU A 240 -6.45 22.71 -20.95
CA GLU A 240 -7.69 22.67 -21.73
C GLU A 240 -8.01 23.97 -22.48
N GLU A 241 -7.66 25.12 -21.91
CA GLU A 241 -7.87 26.44 -22.54
C GLU A 241 -7.10 26.59 -23.85
N LEU A 242 -6.01 25.83 -24.02
CA LEU A 242 -5.19 25.83 -25.23
C LEU A 242 -5.65 24.78 -26.25
N LEU A 243 -6.47 23.79 -25.85
CA LEU A 243 -6.91 22.72 -26.76
C LEU A 243 -7.86 23.22 -27.85
N GLU A 244 -8.61 24.29 -27.57
CA GLU A 244 -9.49 24.93 -28.55
C GLU A 244 -8.70 25.78 -29.57
N ASN A 245 -7.40 25.94 -29.37
CA ASN A 245 -6.55 26.73 -30.23
C ASN A 245 -6.19 25.98 -31.52
N SER A 246 -6.73 26.44 -32.65
CA SER A 246 -6.40 25.86 -33.97
C SER A 246 -4.92 25.93 -34.35
N ALA A 247 -4.13 26.80 -33.71
CA ALA A 247 -2.69 26.91 -33.94
C ALA A 247 -1.83 26.07 -32.97
N LEU A 248 -2.46 25.27 -32.10
CA LEU A 248 -1.75 24.43 -31.15
C LEU A 248 -0.83 23.43 -31.87
N ALA A 249 0.46 23.47 -31.54
CA ALA A 249 1.43 22.48 -32.00
C ALA A 249 2.41 22.11 -30.88
N VAL A 250 2.61 20.81 -30.68
CA VAL A 250 3.57 20.28 -29.71
C VAL A 250 4.71 19.61 -30.48
N LEU A 251 5.92 20.13 -30.30
CA LEU A 251 7.13 19.71 -30.99
C LEU A 251 8.16 19.21 -29.98
N GLN A 252 8.96 18.20 -30.34
CA GLN A 252 10.19 17.84 -29.64
C GLN A 252 11.34 17.91 -30.64
N ASP A 253 12.34 18.74 -30.36
CA ASP A 253 13.49 18.98 -31.25
C ASP A 253 13.05 19.29 -32.70
N GLY A 254 11.96 20.06 -32.86
CA GLY A 254 11.37 20.43 -34.14
C GLY A 254 10.44 19.38 -34.77
N SER A 255 10.34 18.18 -34.22
CA SER A 255 9.45 17.11 -34.72
C SER A 255 8.10 17.12 -33.99
N ARG A 256 6.98 17.00 -34.72
CA ARG A 256 5.65 16.93 -34.09
C ARG A 256 5.51 15.67 -33.23
N LEU A 257 5.06 15.86 -31.99
CA LEU A 257 4.71 14.75 -31.11
C LEU A 257 3.32 14.21 -31.46
N PRO A 258 3.08 12.89 -31.39
CA PRO A 258 1.76 12.33 -31.56
C PRO A 258 0.91 12.58 -30.30
N GLN A 259 -0.33 13.00 -30.51
CA GLN A 259 -1.33 13.09 -29.46
C GLN A 259 -1.72 11.68 -28.99
N ASP A 260 -1.96 11.51 -27.69
CA ASP A 260 -2.36 10.23 -27.14
C ASP A 260 -3.87 9.97 -27.33
N GLU A 261 -4.22 8.82 -27.89
CA GLU A 261 -5.61 8.44 -28.16
C GLU A 261 -6.49 8.30 -26.91
N SER A 262 -5.89 7.98 -25.76
CA SER A 262 -6.61 7.80 -24.50
C SER A 262 -6.71 9.08 -23.66
N ARG A 263 -5.95 10.13 -24.03
CA ARG A 263 -5.90 11.41 -23.32
C ARG A 263 -5.76 12.57 -24.31
N GLU A 264 -6.89 13.20 -24.63
CA GLU A 264 -6.96 14.30 -25.60
C GLU A 264 -6.05 15.50 -25.26
N ALA A 265 -5.69 15.70 -23.99
CA ALA A 265 -4.81 16.79 -23.58
C ALA A 265 -3.32 16.42 -23.56
N CYS A 266 -2.93 15.22 -24.01
CA CYS A 266 -1.57 14.71 -23.84
C CYS A 266 -0.87 14.36 -25.16
N TRP A 267 0.39 14.74 -25.29
CA TRP A 267 1.26 14.42 -26.44
C TRP A 267 2.46 13.59 -25.99
N ARG A 268 2.64 12.39 -26.56
CA ARG A 268 3.67 11.45 -26.10
C ARG A 268 5.07 11.98 -26.39
N VAL A 269 5.93 11.99 -25.38
CA VAL A 269 7.34 12.35 -25.54
C VAL A 269 8.07 11.21 -26.23
N GLY A 270 8.81 11.52 -27.31
CA GLY A 270 9.52 10.52 -28.09
C GLY A 270 10.92 10.18 -27.55
N ARG A 271 11.55 11.12 -26.83
CA ARG A 271 12.92 10.96 -26.29
C ARG A 271 13.03 11.53 -24.88
N ALA A 272 13.86 10.93 -24.03
CA ALA A 272 14.09 11.41 -22.66
C ALA A 272 14.87 12.74 -22.59
N LEU A 273 15.55 13.11 -23.68
CA LEU A 273 16.42 14.28 -23.78
C LEU A 273 15.86 15.25 -24.83
N GLY A 274 16.33 16.50 -24.77
CA GLY A 274 16.06 17.52 -25.77
C GLY A 274 15.16 18.63 -25.24
N GLU A 275 14.42 19.28 -26.13
CA GLU A 275 13.49 20.36 -25.78
C GLU A 275 12.12 20.09 -26.39
N VAL A 276 11.09 20.18 -25.55
CA VAL A 276 9.70 20.23 -26.01
C VAL A 276 9.31 21.70 -26.18
N VAL A 277 8.72 22.03 -27.33
CA VAL A 277 8.19 23.36 -27.62
C VAL A 277 6.70 23.24 -27.89
N VAL A 278 5.89 23.96 -27.12
CA VAL A 278 4.45 24.09 -27.32
C VAL A 278 4.16 25.46 -27.88
N TRP A 279 3.54 25.51 -29.06
CA TRP A 279 3.14 26.72 -29.79
C TRP A 279 1.64 26.88 -29.77
N TRP A 280 1.14 28.10 -29.56
CA TRP A 280 -0.28 28.46 -29.68
C TRP A 280 -0.46 29.95 -30.01
N ASN A 281 -1.68 30.38 -30.34
CA ASN A 281 -1.98 31.80 -30.58
C ASN A 281 -2.86 32.39 -29.49
N GLU A 282 -2.38 33.38 -28.74
CA GLU A 282 -3.18 34.10 -27.74
C GLU A 282 -3.55 35.48 -28.30
N ASP A 283 -4.86 35.75 -28.48
CA ASP A 283 -5.35 37.00 -29.09
C ASP A 283 -4.67 37.30 -30.46
N GLU A 284 -4.56 36.30 -31.33
CA GLU A 284 -3.84 36.34 -32.62
C GLU A 284 -2.31 36.57 -32.52
N VAL A 285 -1.74 36.61 -31.32
CA VAL A 285 -0.30 36.73 -31.09
C VAL A 285 0.28 35.32 -30.86
N PRO A 286 1.26 34.88 -31.68
CA PRO A 286 1.96 33.63 -31.43
C PRO A 286 2.67 33.63 -30.08
N ARG A 287 2.45 32.57 -29.33
CA ARG A 287 3.08 32.28 -28.05
C ARG A 287 3.77 30.92 -28.15
N GLU A 288 4.89 30.79 -27.45
CA GLU A 288 5.55 29.51 -27.27
C GLU A 288 5.96 29.31 -25.81
N THR A 289 6.06 28.04 -25.41
CA THR A 289 6.71 27.63 -24.16
C THR A 289 7.66 26.49 -24.46
N ARG A 290 8.85 26.56 -23.85
CA ARG A 290 9.93 25.61 -24.03
C ARG A 290 10.17 24.87 -22.73
N ILE A 291 10.23 23.54 -22.81
CA ILE A 291 10.40 22.67 -21.66
C ILE A 291 11.62 21.78 -21.90
N PRO A 292 12.75 22.04 -21.23
CA PRO A 292 13.94 21.22 -21.38
C PRO A 292 13.74 19.85 -20.72
N LEU A 293 14.12 18.78 -21.42
CA LEU A 293 14.03 17.40 -20.95
C LEU A 293 15.41 16.83 -20.60
N GLY A 294 15.47 16.16 -19.46
CA GLY A 294 16.56 15.23 -19.13
C GLY A 294 17.96 15.84 -19.10
N LYS A 295 18.15 17.05 -18.55
CA LYS A 295 19.46 17.73 -18.44
C LYS A 295 20.58 16.84 -17.86
N GLU A 296 20.22 15.86 -17.04
CA GLU A 296 21.11 14.93 -16.36
C GLU A 296 20.86 13.45 -16.74
N ASN A 297 20.22 13.21 -17.90
CA ASN A 297 19.81 11.90 -18.42
C ASN A 297 18.77 11.14 -17.57
N TYR A 298 17.94 11.83 -16.79
CA TYR A 298 16.78 11.21 -16.15
C TYR A 298 15.56 12.12 -16.19
N LEU A 299 14.39 11.54 -15.96
CA LEU A 299 13.14 12.26 -15.71
C LEU A 299 12.59 11.84 -14.34
N LEU A 300 12.40 12.81 -13.45
CA LEU A 300 11.88 12.59 -12.11
C LEU A 300 10.42 13.00 -12.05
N PHE A 301 9.57 12.08 -11.62
CA PHE A 301 8.13 12.30 -11.46
C PHE A 301 7.72 12.09 -10.02
N LYS A 302 7.00 13.05 -9.45
CA LYS A 302 6.24 12.85 -8.20
C LYS A 302 4.96 12.11 -8.57
N LEU A 303 4.76 10.93 -8.00
CA LEU A 303 3.55 10.15 -8.24
C LEU A 303 2.39 10.71 -7.41
N SER A 304 1.21 10.78 -8.03
CA SER A 304 -0.01 11.26 -7.40
C SER A 304 -1.22 10.40 -7.81
N GLY A 305 -2.33 10.59 -7.10
CA GLY A 305 -3.60 9.91 -7.39
C GLY A 305 -3.72 8.47 -6.86
N GLN A 306 -4.92 7.89 -7.02
CA GLN A 306 -5.42 6.74 -6.23
C GLN A 306 -4.65 5.45 -6.44
N ASN A 307 -3.96 5.32 -7.56
CA ASN A 307 -3.18 4.11 -7.85
C ASN A 307 -1.70 4.41 -8.03
N GLN A 308 -1.29 5.65 -7.76
CA GLN A 308 0.05 6.16 -8.08
C GLN A 308 0.48 5.83 -9.52
N ASN A 309 -0.48 5.67 -10.43
CA ASN A 309 -0.26 5.29 -11.82
C ASN A 309 -0.09 6.54 -12.72
N GLN A 310 0.11 7.70 -12.10
CA GLN A 310 0.30 8.98 -12.75
C GLN A 310 1.33 9.77 -11.95
N GLY A 311 2.09 10.63 -12.63
CA GLY A 311 3.02 11.52 -11.96
C GLY A 311 3.30 12.78 -12.76
N ARG A 312 3.79 13.80 -12.06
CA ARG A 312 4.18 15.08 -12.64
C ARG A 312 5.67 15.28 -12.51
N HIS A 313 6.29 15.81 -13.55
CA HIS A 313 7.71 16.08 -13.54
C HIS A 313 8.05 17.15 -12.49
N VAL A 314 9.07 16.89 -11.68
CA VAL A 314 9.55 17.80 -10.63
C VAL A 314 11.06 17.97 -10.73
N LYS A 315 11.57 19.14 -10.29
CA LYS A 315 13.00 19.43 -10.28
C LYS A 315 13.76 18.62 -9.24
N SER A 316 13.15 18.41 -8.08
CA SER A 316 13.74 17.78 -6.92
C SER A 316 12.71 16.92 -6.21
N PRO A 317 13.15 15.82 -5.57
CA PRO A 317 12.29 15.04 -4.71
C PRO A 317 12.15 15.74 -3.35
N SER A 318 10.97 15.65 -2.74
CA SER A 318 10.72 15.95 -1.33
C SER A 318 10.26 14.67 -0.63
N SER A 319 9.06 14.67 -0.02
CA SER A 319 8.45 13.45 0.54
C SER A 319 7.42 12.82 -0.40
N GLY A 320 7.13 11.54 -0.17
CA GLY A 320 6.15 10.73 -0.88
C GLY A 320 6.76 9.79 -1.93
N SER A 321 5.90 9.31 -2.83
CA SER A 321 6.25 8.34 -3.85
C SER A 321 6.76 9.01 -5.13
N TYR A 322 7.88 8.53 -5.66
CA TYR A 322 8.50 9.05 -6.87
C TYR A 322 8.77 7.93 -7.87
N LEU A 323 8.70 8.29 -9.15
CA LEU A 323 9.12 7.48 -10.27
C LEU A 323 10.27 8.19 -10.99
N LEU A 324 11.39 7.50 -11.12
CA LEU A 324 12.54 7.98 -11.87
C LEU A 324 12.70 7.15 -13.14
N MET A 325 12.69 7.82 -14.30
CA MET A 325 13.04 7.19 -15.58
C MET A 325 14.52 7.44 -15.86
N VAL A 326 15.32 6.38 -15.89
CA VAL A 326 16.77 6.41 -16.13
C VAL A 326 17.15 5.46 -17.26
N PRO A 327 18.34 5.60 -17.86
CA PRO A 327 18.87 4.64 -18.81
C PRO A 327 18.85 3.21 -18.22
N ASP A 328 18.57 2.23 -19.07
CA ASP A 328 18.35 0.84 -18.64
C ASP A 328 19.61 0.11 -18.15
N ASP A 329 20.77 0.74 -18.34
CA ASP A 329 22.11 0.36 -17.90
C ASP A 329 22.53 1.02 -16.57
N TRP A 330 21.68 1.84 -15.95
CA TRP A 330 21.89 2.35 -14.59
C TRP A 330 21.41 1.34 -13.55
N GLU A 331 22.24 1.10 -12.54
CA GLU A 331 21.91 0.22 -11.42
C GLU A 331 21.54 1.04 -10.18
N ARG A 332 20.47 0.67 -9.49
CA ARG A 332 20.05 1.36 -8.25
C ARG A 332 21.07 1.11 -7.14
N ASP A 333 21.47 2.14 -6.42
CA ASP A 333 22.33 2.01 -5.24
C ASP A 333 21.45 1.78 -4.00
N ASP A 334 21.19 0.50 -3.69
CA ASP A 334 20.34 0.09 -2.56
C ASP A 334 20.94 0.44 -1.19
N THR A 335 22.25 0.68 -1.10
CA THR A 335 22.90 1.09 0.15
C THR A 335 22.50 2.52 0.52
N LEU A 336 22.41 3.42 -0.46
CA LEU A 336 22.02 4.82 -0.25
C LEU A 336 20.52 5.03 -0.34
N SER A 337 19.83 4.27 -1.21
CA SER A 337 18.40 4.46 -1.50
C SER A 337 17.46 3.54 -0.71
N GLY A 338 18.02 2.63 0.10
CA GLY A 338 17.26 1.54 0.72
C GLY A 338 16.73 0.54 -0.30
N SER A 339 15.92 -0.44 0.13
CA SER A 339 15.31 -1.44 -0.77
C SER A 339 14.22 -0.83 -1.66
N PRO A 340 14.03 -1.31 -2.91
CA PRO A 340 13.07 -0.72 -3.83
C PRO A 340 11.63 -1.08 -3.41
N PRO A 341 10.67 -0.14 -3.48
CA PRO A 341 9.25 -0.45 -3.22
C PRO A 341 8.65 -1.42 -4.23
N ALA A 342 9.15 -1.41 -5.47
CA ALA A 342 8.72 -2.29 -6.56
C ALA A 342 9.88 -2.54 -7.51
N ALA A 343 9.79 -3.65 -8.27
CA ALA A 343 10.75 -3.93 -9.34
C ALA A 343 10.70 -2.84 -10.42
N PRO A 344 11.80 -2.57 -11.14
CA PRO A 344 11.79 -1.62 -12.24
C PRO A 344 10.78 -2.01 -13.32
N GLU A 345 10.07 -1.02 -13.85
CA GLU A 345 9.01 -1.21 -14.86
C GLU A 345 9.41 -0.63 -16.23
N PRO A 346 8.86 -1.16 -17.33
CA PRO A 346 9.17 -0.66 -18.67
C PRO A 346 8.56 0.74 -18.91
N VAL A 347 9.24 1.55 -19.71
CA VAL A 347 8.77 2.87 -20.18
C VAL A 347 8.63 2.86 -21.70
N SER A 348 7.88 3.79 -22.28
CA SER A 348 7.75 3.93 -23.74
C SER A 348 8.97 4.56 -24.42
N LEU A 349 9.93 5.06 -23.62
CA LEU A 349 11.19 5.60 -24.11
C LEU A 349 12.21 4.48 -24.31
N ALA A 350 12.73 4.35 -25.53
CA ALA A 350 13.72 3.31 -25.85
C ALA A 350 15.02 3.50 -25.02
N GLY A 351 15.50 2.41 -24.41
CA GLY A 351 16.73 2.40 -23.60
C GLY A 351 16.59 2.95 -22.18
N TYR A 352 15.36 3.07 -21.67
CA TYR A 352 15.08 3.56 -20.32
C TYR A 352 14.27 2.55 -19.50
N LYS A 353 14.31 2.68 -18.17
CA LYS A 353 13.48 1.95 -17.19
C LYS A 353 12.96 2.89 -16.11
N ALA A 354 11.80 2.58 -15.54
CA ALA A 354 11.21 3.29 -14.42
C ALA A 354 11.55 2.62 -13.09
N HIS A 355 12.10 3.37 -12.15
CA HIS A 355 12.41 2.93 -10.78
C HIS A 355 11.58 3.71 -9.76
N PHE A 356 11.17 3.03 -8.69
CA PHE A 356 10.29 3.59 -7.66
C PHE A 356 11.07 3.95 -6.39
N PHE A 357 10.67 5.04 -5.76
CA PHE A 357 11.23 5.53 -4.52
C PHE A 357 10.10 5.99 -3.59
N GLU A 358 10.25 5.74 -2.30
CA GLU A 358 9.36 6.25 -1.25
C GLU A 358 10.23 7.04 -0.29
N LEU A 359 9.98 8.35 -0.19
CA LEU A 359 10.76 9.27 0.61
C LEU A 359 9.96 9.74 1.82
N GLU A 360 10.48 9.52 3.01
CA GLU A 360 9.81 9.88 4.25
C GLU A 360 9.95 11.38 4.55
N LYS A 361 8.99 11.92 5.33
CA LYS A 361 8.94 13.35 5.68
C LYS A 361 10.20 13.86 6.38
N ASP A 362 10.78 13.03 7.23
CA ASP A 362 11.88 13.40 8.13
C ASP A 362 13.25 12.94 7.61
N GLY A 363 13.30 12.32 6.43
CA GLY A 363 14.42 11.50 6.00
C GLY A 363 15.49 12.22 5.19
N ASP A 364 16.75 11.90 5.48
CA ASP A 364 17.92 11.98 4.58
C ASP A 364 17.78 11.04 3.36
N GLY A 365 16.55 10.80 2.89
CA GLY A 365 16.24 9.90 1.80
C GLY A 365 16.95 10.35 0.53
N LYS A 366 17.69 9.43 -0.09
CA LYS A 366 18.45 9.70 -1.31
C LYS A 366 17.97 8.79 -2.42
N ILE A 367 17.85 9.36 -3.61
CA ILE A 367 17.65 8.59 -4.83
C ILE A 367 19.03 8.43 -5.45
N ALA A 368 19.58 7.21 -5.46
CA ALA A 368 20.93 6.97 -5.91
C ALA A 368 21.05 5.84 -6.93
N PHE A 369 21.91 6.04 -7.92
CA PHE A 369 22.22 5.11 -9.00
C PHE A 369 23.73 5.04 -9.26
N ARG A 370 24.16 3.93 -9.85
CA ARG A 370 25.50 3.73 -10.40
C ARG A 370 25.38 3.59 -11.90
N ALA A 371 25.97 4.54 -12.63
CA ALA A 371 26.08 4.46 -14.08
C ALA A 371 27.16 3.44 -14.50
N PRO A 372 27.17 2.94 -15.75
CA PRO A 372 28.09 1.90 -16.23
C PRO A 372 29.60 2.17 -16.03
N MET A 373 29.98 3.44 -15.85
CA MET A 373 31.37 3.85 -15.59
C MET A 373 31.71 3.91 -14.08
N GLY A 374 30.85 3.36 -13.21
CA GLY A 374 30.98 3.44 -11.76
C GLY A 374 30.71 4.84 -11.18
N LYS A 375 30.27 5.79 -12.02
CA LYS A 375 29.89 7.14 -11.56
C LYS A 375 28.61 7.04 -10.74
N SER A 376 28.69 7.43 -9.48
CA SER A 376 27.52 7.55 -8.61
C SER A 376 26.72 8.81 -8.98
N PHE A 377 25.41 8.63 -9.06
CA PHE A 377 24.43 9.69 -9.28
C PHE A 377 23.51 9.74 -8.07
N VAL A 378 23.44 10.87 -7.37
CA VAL A 378 22.66 11.02 -6.13
C VAL A 378 21.79 12.26 -6.27
N ILE A 379 20.49 12.08 -6.12
CA ILE A 379 19.50 13.16 -6.00
C ILE A 379 19.11 13.24 -4.53
N GLU A 380 19.43 14.36 -3.90
CA GLU A 380 19.10 14.62 -2.50
C GLU A 380 17.63 15.03 -2.38
N SER A 381 16.94 14.46 -1.39
CA SER A 381 15.62 14.94 -1.00
C SER A 381 15.74 16.35 -0.42
N GLN A 382 14.86 17.24 -0.85
CA GLN A 382 14.69 18.56 -0.27
C GLN A 382 13.68 18.49 0.87
N ALA A 383 13.91 19.29 1.91
CA ALA A 383 12.94 19.47 2.97
C ALA A 383 11.59 19.95 2.39
N LEU A 384 10.50 19.45 2.97
CA LEU A 384 9.16 19.92 2.64
C LEU A 384 9.08 21.45 2.80
N GLN A 385 8.72 22.16 1.74
CA GLN A 385 8.57 23.62 1.78
C GLN A 385 7.17 24.00 2.28
N PHE A 386 6.19 23.12 2.11
CA PHE A 386 4.81 23.38 2.50
C PHE A 386 4.19 22.17 3.22
N GLU A 387 3.36 22.47 4.21
CA GLU A 387 2.53 21.50 4.90
C GLU A 387 1.07 21.93 4.92
N LEU A 388 0.16 20.96 5.06
CA LEU A 388 -1.26 21.22 5.21
C LEU A 388 -1.67 21.07 6.67
N VAL A 389 -2.21 22.14 7.25
CA VAL A 389 -2.61 22.22 8.64
C VAL A 389 -4.12 22.42 8.72
N GLY A 390 -4.80 21.70 9.62
CA GLY A 390 -6.25 21.79 9.78
C GLY A 390 -6.81 20.63 10.60
N SER A 391 -8.14 20.48 10.60
CA SER A 391 -8.87 19.38 11.25
C SER A 391 -8.65 18.06 10.50
N ARG A 392 -7.44 17.49 10.61
CA ARG A 392 -7.07 16.23 9.95
C ARG A 392 -7.82 15.06 10.58
N LEU A 393 -8.45 14.25 9.74
CA LEU A 393 -9.21 13.07 10.15
C LEU A 393 -8.33 11.82 10.09
N ASN A 394 -8.53 10.91 11.05
CA ASN A 394 -7.77 9.67 11.16
C ASN A 394 -8.39 8.59 10.27
N GLU A 395 -7.80 8.38 9.10
CA GLU A 395 -8.18 7.32 8.16
C GLU A 395 -6.95 6.69 7.51
N ALA A 396 -7.16 5.61 6.76
CA ALA A 396 -6.10 4.69 6.36
C ALA A 396 -5.64 4.81 4.90
N SER A 397 -6.18 5.76 4.12
CA SER A 397 -5.80 5.92 2.71
C SER A 397 -4.45 6.64 2.61
N GLY A 398 -3.36 5.87 2.69
CA GLY A 398 -2.00 6.40 2.58
C GLY A 398 -1.67 6.97 1.20
N ASP A 399 -2.45 6.61 0.18
CA ASP A 399 -2.26 6.89 -1.24
C ASP A 399 -3.04 8.13 -1.76
N LYS A 400 -4.00 8.65 -0.99
CA LYS A 400 -4.97 9.68 -1.46
C LYS A 400 -4.80 11.06 -0.83
N GLY A 401 -3.62 11.33 -0.26
CA GLY A 401 -3.37 12.53 0.54
C GLY A 401 -4.17 12.57 1.85
N PRO A 402 -3.81 13.44 2.81
CA PRO A 402 -4.54 13.61 4.06
C PRO A 402 -6.01 14.03 3.86
N LEU A 403 -6.89 13.51 4.71
CA LEU A 403 -8.30 13.90 4.77
C LEU A 403 -8.51 14.98 5.86
N PHE A 404 -9.23 16.04 5.53
CA PHE A 404 -9.62 17.12 6.44
C PHE A 404 -11.14 17.23 6.57
N GLY A 405 -11.60 17.43 7.80
CA GLY A 405 -13.00 17.65 8.17
C GLY A 405 -13.32 19.13 8.39
N GLU A 406 -14.61 19.47 8.45
CA GLU A 406 -15.17 20.79 8.79
C GLU A 406 -14.79 21.94 7.82
N ARG A 407 -13.50 22.24 7.69
CA ARG A 407 -12.94 23.31 6.86
C ARG A 407 -11.79 22.82 5.99
N PRO A 408 -11.57 23.44 4.81
CA PRO A 408 -10.38 23.14 4.02
C PRO A 408 -9.10 23.38 4.86
N PRO A 409 -8.01 22.63 4.61
CA PRO A 409 -6.75 22.88 5.28
C PRO A 409 -6.19 24.25 4.91
N GLN A 410 -5.33 24.77 5.77
CA GLN A 410 -4.46 25.91 5.49
C GLN A 410 -3.12 25.41 5.01
N ILE A 411 -2.47 26.21 4.16
CA ILE A 411 -1.10 25.95 3.74
C ILE A 411 -0.18 26.61 4.77
N SER A 412 0.77 25.85 5.30
CA SER A 412 1.78 26.32 6.23
C SER A 412 3.16 26.22 5.58
N ALA A 413 3.92 27.30 5.60
CA ALA A 413 5.35 27.27 5.30
C ALA A 413 6.11 27.18 6.64
N PRO A 414 7.05 26.23 6.81
CA PRO A 414 7.77 26.04 8.08
C PRO A 414 8.73 27.21 8.39
N ASP A 415 9.15 27.96 7.38
CA ASP A 415 9.91 29.19 7.53
C ASP A 415 9.20 30.39 6.87
N ASN A 416 9.53 31.60 7.31
CA ASN A 416 8.98 32.84 6.75
C ASN A 416 9.47 33.12 5.31
N GLN A 417 10.38 32.29 4.79
CA GLN A 417 11.00 32.44 3.49
C GLN A 417 10.41 31.49 2.44
N GLY A 418 9.61 30.51 2.84
CA GLY A 418 9.05 29.48 1.95
C GLY A 418 8.19 30.08 0.85
N TRP A 419 7.60 31.25 1.08
CA TRP A 419 6.83 31.98 0.07
C TRP A 419 7.67 32.80 -0.89
N LYS A 420 8.95 33.05 -0.60
CA LYS A 420 9.77 34.01 -1.36
C LYS A 420 9.96 33.59 -2.81
N ASP A 421 10.07 32.29 -3.04
CA ASP A 421 10.31 31.74 -4.36
C ASP A 421 9.02 31.29 -5.07
N VAL A 422 7.86 31.39 -4.40
CA VAL A 422 6.54 31.05 -4.97
C VAL A 422 5.91 32.29 -5.61
N GLU A 423 5.52 32.20 -6.87
CA GLU A 423 4.73 33.25 -7.54
C GLU A 423 3.24 32.89 -7.57
N THR A 424 2.92 31.64 -7.91
CA THR A 424 1.54 31.20 -8.15
C THR A 424 1.26 29.88 -7.41
N ILE A 425 0.12 29.83 -6.73
CA ILE A 425 -0.43 28.60 -6.17
C ILE A 425 -1.69 28.26 -6.96
N VAL A 426 -1.82 27.00 -7.37
CA VAL A 426 -3.02 26.50 -8.04
C VAL A 426 -3.65 25.44 -7.16
N VAL A 427 -4.90 25.67 -6.76
CA VAL A 427 -5.76 24.63 -6.20
C VAL A 427 -6.66 24.09 -7.31
N GLY A 428 -6.84 22.77 -7.39
CA GLY A 428 -7.77 22.17 -8.34
C GLY A 428 -8.33 20.86 -7.85
N GLU A 429 -9.43 20.43 -8.46
CA GLU A 429 -10.05 19.12 -8.20
C GLU A 429 -9.25 18.02 -8.92
N GLU A 430 -8.89 16.97 -8.20
CA GLU A 430 -8.16 15.82 -8.74
C GLU A 430 -9.12 14.87 -9.50
N GLY A 431 -8.64 14.26 -10.58
CA GLY A 431 -9.40 13.28 -11.36
C GLY A 431 -9.19 13.38 -12.86
N SER A 432 -9.63 12.35 -13.61
CA SER A 432 -9.61 12.36 -15.07
C SER A 432 -10.83 13.08 -15.66
N GLY A 433 -10.69 13.62 -16.87
CA GLY A 433 -11.78 14.21 -17.66
C GLY A 433 -11.71 15.74 -17.78
N LYS A 434 -12.48 16.27 -18.74
CA LYS A 434 -12.52 17.71 -19.06
C LYS A 434 -13.30 18.53 -18.03
N GLY A 435 -12.98 19.82 -17.92
CA GLY A 435 -13.75 20.80 -17.15
C GLY A 435 -13.54 20.72 -15.65
N ARG A 436 -12.42 20.16 -15.19
CA ARG A 436 -12.08 20.11 -13.76
C ARG A 436 -11.81 21.52 -13.26
N TRP A 437 -12.37 21.82 -12.10
CA TRP A 437 -12.23 23.14 -11.50
C TRP A 437 -10.82 23.34 -10.99
N ARG A 438 -10.27 24.52 -11.28
CA ARG A 438 -8.99 25.00 -10.79
C ARG A 438 -9.07 26.48 -10.55
N LYS A 439 -8.32 26.97 -9.57
CA LYS A 439 -8.22 28.39 -9.26
C LYS A 439 -6.77 28.75 -8.91
N PRO A 440 -6.12 29.63 -9.69
CA PRO A 440 -4.85 30.23 -9.31
C PRO A 440 -5.07 31.31 -8.25
N PHE A 441 -4.11 31.46 -7.34
CA PHE A 441 -4.04 32.54 -6.36
C PHE A 441 -2.59 32.78 -5.95
N SER A 442 -2.30 33.97 -5.42
CA SER A 442 -0.95 34.35 -5.01
C SER A 442 -0.68 34.00 -3.55
N PRO A 443 0.58 33.67 -3.20
CA PRO A 443 0.98 33.55 -1.80
C PRO A 443 0.88 34.90 -1.09
N ILE A 444 0.60 34.90 0.20
CA ILE A 444 0.59 36.08 1.07
C ILE A 444 1.99 36.24 1.69
N PRO A 445 2.79 37.23 1.26
CA PRO A 445 4.16 37.37 1.74
C PRO A 445 4.21 37.62 3.26
N GLY A 446 5.15 36.95 3.94
CA GLY A 446 5.42 37.15 5.37
C GLY A 446 4.44 36.47 6.33
N GLY A 447 3.44 35.75 5.82
CA GLY A 447 2.62 34.85 6.64
C GLY A 447 3.30 33.50 6.83
N THR A 448 3.10 32.84 7.98
CA THR A 448 3.46 31.42 8.14
C THR A 448 2.38 30.49 7.62
N GLN A 449 1.13 30.97 7.55
CA GLN A 449 -0.04 30.23 7.12
C GLN A 449 -0.91 31.05 6.18
N GLN A 450 -1.59 30.37 5.25
CA GLN A 450 -2.50 30.96 4.29
C GLN A 450 -3.72 30.06 4.05
N ASP A 451 -4.91 30.68 4.03
CA ASP A 451 -6.16 30.03 3.70
C ASP A 451 -6.26 29.68 2.20
N LEU A 452 -6.96 28.58 1.91
CA LEU A 452 -7.36 28.26 0.55
C LEU A 452 -8.51 29.17 0.07
N PRO A 453 -8.67 29.37 -1.25
CA PRO A 453 -9.80 30.10 -1.79
C PRO A 453 -11.15 29.57 -1.29
N SER A 454 -12.09 30.49 -1.01
CA SER A 454 -13.39 30.16 -0.42
C SER A 454 -14.24 29.20 -1.29
N GLU A 455 -13.95 29.12 -2.59
CA GLU A 455 -14.58 28.17 -3.50
C GLU A 455 -14.30 26.70 -3.14
N VAL A 456 -13.16 26.39 -2.52
CA VAL A 456 -12.86 25.03 -2.02
C VAL A 456 -13.87 24.65 -0.94
N ALA A 457 -14.15 25.58 -0.01
CA ALA A 457 -15.16 25.38 1.02
C ALA A 457 -16.57 25.29 0.43
N ALA A 458 -16.88 26.14 -0.56
CA ALA A 458 -18.19 26.17 -1.22
C ALA A 458 -18.56 24.84 -1.91
N ARG A 459 -17.56 24.06 -2.31
CA ARG A 459 -17.74 22.74 -2.92
C ARG A 459 -18.10 21.64 -1.92
N LYS A 460 -18.03 21.91 -0.61
CA LYS A 460 -18.42 21.05 0.53
C LYS A 460 -17.69 19.71 0.67
N GLY A 461 -16.99 19.26 -0.36
CA GLY A 461 -16.10 18.12 -0.28
C GLY A 461 -15.47 17.81 -1.63
N GLY A 462 -14.43 16.98 -1.61
CA GLY A 462 -13.74 16.54 -2.81
C GLY A 462 -12.31 16.11 -2.55
N TRP A 463 -11.67 15.68 -3.62
CA TRP A 463 -10.24 15.45 -3.67
C TRP A 463 -9.60 16.56 -4.49
N TYR A 464 -8.59 17.20 -3.91
CA TYR A 464 -7.93 18.35 -4.45
C TYR A 464 -6.41 18.17 -4.49
N PHE A 465 -5.78 18.90 -5.39
CA PHE A 465 -4.35 19.11 -5.41
C PHE A 465 -4.02 20.58 -5.14
N LEU A 466 -2.80 20.83 -4.68
CA LEU A 466 -2.15 22.13 -4.57
C LEU A 466 -0.82 22.05 -5.29
N ARG A 467 -0.60 22.97 -6.22
CA ARG A 467 0.65 23.09 -6.97
C ARG A 467 1.25 24.46 -6.74
N PHE A 468 2.51 24.49 -6.37
CA PHE A 468 3.29 25.68 -6.08
C PHE A 468 4.25 25.92 -7.23
N TYR A 469 4.19 27.09 -7.86
CA TYR A 469 5.02 27.45 -9.00
C TYR A 469 5.94 28.62 -8.65
N ASP A 470 7.18 28.55 -9.11
CA ASP A 470 8.14 29.63 -8.96
C ASP A 470 7.89 30.79 -9.95
N THR A 471 8.72 31.83 -9.89
CA THR A 471 8.66 32.99 -10.80
C THR A 471 8.96 32.67 -12.28
N ASN A 472 9.44 31.47 -12.58
CA ASN A 472 9.62 30.97 -13.95
C ASN A 472 8.46 30.05 -14.38
N ASP A 473 7.43 29.92 -13.53
CA ASP A 473 6.34 28.96 -13.59
C ASP A 473 6.80 27.50 -13.54
N ASP A 474 7.95 27.20 -12.93
CA ASP A 474 8.34 25.82 -12.71
C ASP A 474 7.68 25.26 -11.44
N LEU A 475 7.20 24.02 -11.51
CA LEU A 475 6.59 23.34 -10.37
C LEU A 475 7.64 23.11 -9.26
N ILE A 476 7.44 23.75 -8.13
CA ILE A 476 8.24 23.60 -6.90
C ILE A 476 7.77 22.36 -6.15
N GLU A 477 6.48 22.29 -5.84
CA GLU A 477 5.91 21.23 -5.03
C GLU A 477 4.44 20.97 -5.42
N SER A 478 4.01 19.72 -5.25
CA SER A 478 2.62 19.29 -5.42
C SER A 478 2.18 18.53 -4.17
N LEU A 479 1.03 18.90 -3.62
CA LEU A 479 0.41 18.27 -2.46
C LEU A 479 -1.02 17.85 -2.82
N ASP A 480 -1.43 16.67 -2.41
CA ASP A 480 -2.82 16.21 -2.55
C ASP A 480 -3.51 16.24 -1.20
N PHE A 481 -4.81 16.54 -1.18
CA PHE A 481 -5.61 16.46 0.03
C PHE A 481 -7.07 16.18 -0.29
N ARG A 482 -7.76 15.59 0.66
CA ARG A 482 -9.20 15.40 0.63
C ARG A 482 -9.87 16.28 1.67
N PHE A 483 -11.06 16.74 1.36
CA PHE A 483 -11.83 17.60 2.24
C PHE A 483 -13.28 17.14 2.28
N ILE A 484 -13.90 17.11 3.46
CA ILE A 484 -15.33 16.86 3.67
C ILE A 484 -15.83 17.85 4.72
N CYS A 485 -16.60 18.86 4.31
CA CYS A 485 -17.10 19.91 5.18
C CYS A 485 -18.03 19.35 6.27
N ALA A 486 -18.88 18.38 5.93
CA ALA A 486 -19.87 17.84 6.85
C ALA A 486 -19.29 16.80 7.84
N LEU A 487 -18.03 16.39 7.71
CA LEU A 487 -17.43 15.36 8.59
C LEU A 487 -16.54 16.03 9.63
N LYS A 488 -16.76 15.71 10.91
CA LYS A 488 -16.03 16.31 12.05
C LYS A 488 -14.95 15.39 12.58
N GLU A 489 -15.26 14.10 12.71
CA GLU A 489 -14.36 13.13 13.31
C GLU A 489 -14.60 11.73 12.76
N ILE A 490 -13.53 10.93 12.72
CA ILE A 490 -13.59 9.49 12.54
C ILE A 490 -12.96 8.86 13.78
N GLY A 491 -13.81 8.34 14.66
CA GLY A 491 -13.41 7.63 15.87
C GLY A 491 -13.34 6.13 15.61
N ILE A 492 -12.14 5.55 15.68
CA ILE A 492 -11.95 4.09 15.65
C ILE A 492 -11.58 3.66 17.06
N LEU A 493 -12.49 2.95 17.75
CA LEU A 493 -12.16 2.32 19.03
C LEU A 493 -11.32 1.07 18.76
N GLN A 494 -10.05 1.31 18.47
CA GLN A 494 -9.11 0.30 18.01
C GLN A 494 -8.76 -0.65 19.16
N PRO A 495 -9.13 -1.95 19.09
CA PRO A 495 -8.67 -2.93 20.05
C PRO A 495 -7.17 -3.19 19.87
N SER A 496 -6.57 -3.89 20.85
CA SER A 496 -5.23 -4.45 20.71
C SER A 496 -5.10 -5.17 19.37
N PRO A 497 -4.03 -4.93 18.60
CA PRO A 497 -3.83 -5.63 17.34
C PRO A 497 -3.64 -7.14 17.49
N LEU A 498 -3.16 -7.59 18.66
CA LEU A 498 -3.14 -9.01 19.00
C LEU A 498 -4.46 -9.38 19.69
N PRO A 499 -5.10 -10.49 19.28
CA PRO A 499 -6.36 -10.91 19.86
C PRO A 499 -6.16 -11.39 21.31
N PRO A 500 -7.18 -11.26 22.17
CA PRO A 500 -7.26 -11.98 23.43
C PRO A 500 -7.43 -13.48 23.19
N GLU A 501 -7.43 -14.30 24.26
CA GLU A 501 -7.55 -15.76 24.16
C GLU A 501 -8.81 -16.23 23.42
N ASP A 502 -9.91 -15.45 23.51
CA ASP A 502 -11.18 -15.75 22.85
C ASP A 502 -11.23 -15.32 21.36
N GLY A 503 -10.15 -14.73 20.82
CA GLY A 503 -10.11 -14.17 19.47
C GLY A 503 -10.52 -12.70 19.42
N HIS A 504 -10.53 -12.10 18.23
CA HIS A 504 -10.88 -10.70 18.04
C HIS A 504 -12.36 -10.44 18.30
N GLY A 505 -12.64 -9.30 18.95
CA GLY A 505 -14.00 -8.80 19.11
C GLY A 505 -14.49 -7.99 17.91
N LEU A 506 -15.77 -7.64 17.93
CA LEU A 506 -16.35 -6.62 17.05
C LEU A 506 -15.64 -5.27 17.25
N VAL A 507 -15.49 -4.49 16.19
CA VAL A 507 -14.91 -3.14 16.26
C VAL A 507 -15.94 -2.10 15.86
N CYS A 508 -16.11 -1.09 16.70
CA CYS A 508 -16.99 0.04 16.44
C CYS A 508 -16.20 1.19 15.81
N VAL A 509 -16.70 1.67 14.67
CA VAL A 509 -16.17 2.85 13.98
C VAL A 509 -17.27 3.89 13.93
N MET A 510 -16.96 5.10 14.39
CA MET A 510 -17.91 6.19 14.48
C MET A 510 -17.49 7.34 13.56
N PHE A 511 -18.39 7.73 12.68
CA PHE A 511 -18.29 8.95 11.88
C PHE A 511 -19.13 10.01 12.55
N LEU A 512 -18.52 11.04 13.13
CA LEU A 512 -19.24 12.19 13.66
C LEU A 512 -19.38 13.23 12.55
N HIS A 513 -20.61 13.58 12.20
CA HIS A 513 -20.89 14.44 11.03
C HIS A 513 -22.07 15.38 11.26
N GLU A 514 -22.26 16.34 10.37
CA GLU A 514 -23.43 17.20 10.35
C GLU A 514 -24.67 16.45 9.81
N PRO A 515 -25.89 16.89 10.13
CA PRO A 515 -27.11 16.38 9.53
C PRO A 515 -27.09 16.46 7.99
N GLY A 516 -27.51 15.37 7.33
CA GLY A 516 -27.50 15.26 5.87
C GLY A 516 -26.15 14.84 5.26
N CYS A 517 -25.17 14.44 6.07
CA CYS A 517 -24.00 13.71 5.60
C CYS A 517 -24.34 12.22 5.40
N ALA A 518 -24.06 11.69 4.23
CA ALA A 518 -24.20 10.27 3.92
C ALA A 518 -22.89 9.53 4.15
N VAL A 519 -22.98 8.36 4.78
CA VAL A 519 -21.90 7.38 4.89
C VAL A 519 -22.37 6.08 4.27
N GLN A 520 -21.74 5.69 3.16
CA GLN A 520 -22.15 4.54 2.35
C GLN A 520 -20.95 3.65 2.05
N PRO A 521 -21.09 2.32 2.06
CA PRO A 521 -20.00 1.44 1.68
C PRO A 521 -19.72 1.63 0.18
N ALA A 522 -18.44 1.84 -0.17
CA ALA A 522 -18.02 1.96 -1.58
C ALA A 522 -18.02 0.58 -2.26
N ASP A 523 -17.76 -0.46 -1.48
CA ASP A 523 -17.78 -1.86 -1.87
C ASP A 523 -19.10 -2.49 -1.42
N GLY A 524 -19.60 -3.50 -2.15
CA GLY A 524 -20.86 -4.22 -1.82
C GLY A 524 -20.77 -5.08 -0.55
N LEU A 525 -20.34 -4.50 0.57
CA LEU A 525 -20.12 -5.14 1.86
C LEU A 525 -21.47 -5.46 2.51
N THR A 526 -21.71 -6.73 2.82
CA THR A 526 -23.01 -7.21 3.32
C THR A 526 -23.05 -7.48 4.82
N ASN A 527 -21.91 -7.73 5.46
CA ASN A 527 -21.86 -8.17 6.87
C ASN A 527 -21.50 -7.07 7.88
N ILE A 528 -21.38 -5.81 7.45
CA ILE A 528 -21.15 -4.67 8.36
C ILE A 528 -22.50 -4.12 8.79
N GLN A 529 -22.75 -4.06 10.11
CA GLN A 529 -23.94 -3.41 10.63
C GLN A 529 -23.72 -1.90 10.62
N ILE A 530 -24.70 -1.16 10.08
CA ILE A 530 -24.64 0.29 9.95
C ILE A 530 -25.82 0.88 10.72
N GLU A 531 -25.53 1.62 11.77
CA GLU A 531 -26.50 2.41 12.51
C GLU A 531 -26.33 3.89 12.13
N ARG A 532 -27.40 4.52 11.64
CA ARG A 532 -27.40 5.92 11.22
C ARG A 532 -28.22 6.76 12.18
N GLN A 533 -27.63 7.85 12.64
CA GLN A 533 -28.25 8.89 13.45
C GLN A 533 -28.02 10.25 12.76
N ASP A 534 -28.72 11.30 13.20
CA ASP A 534 -28.67 12.60 12.52
C ASP A 534 -27.27 13.23 12.55
N ASP A 535 -26.51 13.03 13.62
CA ASP A 535 -25.18 13.62 13.84
C ASP A 535 -24.02 12.61 13.79
N LYS A 536 -24.32 11.32 13.59
CA LYS A 536 -23.31 10.28 13.49
C LYS A 536 -23.75 9.03 12.76
N THR A 537 -22.79 8.32 12.21
CA THR A 537 -22.96 6.95 11.70
C THR A 537 -22.02 6.02 12.45
N ILE A 538 -22.55 4.91 12.98
CA ILE A 538 -21.79 3.88 13.69
C ILE A 538 -21.75 2.62 12.82
N LEU A 539 -20.53 2.14 12.56
CA LEU A 539 -20.28 0.87 11.89
C LEU A 539 -19.83 -0.17 12.92
N THR A 540 -20.38 -1.37 12.83
CA THR A 540 -19.88 -2.53 13.60
C THR A 540 -19.21 -3.52 12.65
N ILE A 541 -17.89 -3.60 12.73
CA ILE A 541 -17.04 -4.40 11.86
C ILE A 541 -16.77 -5.77 12.52
N PRO A 542 -17.13 -6.90 11.85
CA PRO A 542 -16.94 -8.24 12.40
C PRO A 542 -15.44 -8.60 12.53
N PRO A 543 -15.07 -9.56 13.40
CA PRO A 543 -13.73 -10.14 13.44
C PRO A 543 -13.52 -11.07 12.25
N ASP A 544 -13.39 -10.47 11.07
CA ASP A 544 -13.10 -11.19 9.83
C ASP A 544 -12.09 -10.36 9.04
N PRO A 545 -10.94 -10.96 8.65
CA PRO A 545 -9.84 -10.25 7.99
C PRO A 545 -10.18 -9.69 6.61
N THR A 546 -11.33 -10.06 6.03
CA THR A 546 -11.84 -9.45 4.78
C THR A 546 -12.42 -8.05 5.02
N TYR A 547 -12.82 -7.73 6.25
CA TYR A 547 -13.39 -6.44 6.66
C TYR A 547 -12.43 -5.55 7.45
N ASP A 548 -11.18 -5.97 7.62
CA ASP A 548 -10.19 -5.14 8.32
C ASP A 548 -9.83 -3.88 7.54
N GLU A 549 -9.98 -3.88 6.22
CA GLU A 549 -9.80 -2.71 5.37
C GLU A 549 -11.07 -2.51 4.55
N THR A 550 -11.79 -1.42 4.80
CA THR A 550 -13.08 -1.15 4.15
C THR A 550 -13.11 0.26 3.60
N ARG A 551 -13.75 0.44 2.44
CA ARG A 551 -13.86 1.72 1.75
C ARG A 551 -15.27 2.26 1.81
N TRP A 552 -15.37 3.57 2.06
CA TRP A 552 -16.63 4.26 2.31
C TRP A 552 -16.69 5.55 1.50
N LEU A 553 -17.84 5.82 0.90
CA LEU A 553 -18.16 7.10 0.30
C LEU A 553 -18.82 7.97 1.37
N VAL A 554 -18.20 9.12 1.64
CA VAL A 554 -18.63 10.06 2.67
C VAL A 554 -18.76 11.46 2.09
N GLY A 555 -19.91 12.10 2.33
CA GLY A 555 -20.18 13.47 1.85
C GLY A 555 -21.65 13.84 1.98
N SER A 556 -22.00 15.09 1.68
CA SER A 556 -23.40 15.54 1.73
C SER A 556 -24.30 14.71 0.80
N GLU A 557 -25.52 14.41 1.23
CA GLU A 557 -26.52 13.74 0.40
C GLU A 557 -26.75 14.51 -0.92
N GLY A 558 -26.61 13.81 -2.06
CA GLY A 558 -26.71 14.40 -3.39
C GLY A 558 -25.53 15.30 -3.81
N GLY A 559 -24.50 15.44 -2.98
CA GLY A 559 -23.28 16.20 -3.27
C GLY A 559 -22.07 15.33 -3.60
N SER A 560 -20.90 15.96 -3.67
CA SER A 560 -19.62 15.27 -3.86
C SER A 560 -19.35 14.27 -2.74
N GLN A 561 -19.08 13.02 -3.12
CA GLN A 561 -18.70 11.95 -2.22
C GLN A 561 -17.19 11.77 -2.26
N VAL A 562 -16.57 11.64 -1.10
CA VAL A 562 -15.14 11.42 -0.94
C VAL A 562 -14.92 10.02 -0.37
N GLU A 563 -14.03 9.26 -1.00
CA GLU A 563 -13.69 7.93 -0.49
C GLU A 563 -12.82 8.05 0.78
N VAL A 564 -13.20 7.30 1.81
CA VAL A 564 -12.54 7.17 3.11
C VAL A 564 -12.24 5.70 3.35
N THR A 565 -10.99 5.39 3.72
CA THR A 565 -10.59 4.02 4.03
C THR A 565 -10.48 3.84 5.54
N ILE A 566 -11.19 2.85 6.07
CA ILE A 566 -11.14 2.46 7.46
C ILE A 566 -10.28 1.20 7.58
N LEU A 567 -9.22 1.28 8.38
CA LEU A 567 -8.35 0.16 8.71
C LEU A 567 -8.51 -0.22 10.18
N VAL A 568 -9.10 -1.39 10.42
CA VAL A 568 -9.10 -2.07 11.71
C VAL A 568 -7.80 -2.85 11.83
N LYS A 569 -6.91 -2.40 12.73
CA LYS A 569 -5.59 -3.02 12.92
C LYS A 569 -5.70 -4.35 13.70
N ARG A 570 -5.96 -5.47 13.03
CA ARG A 570 -5.90 -6.82 13.60
C ARG A 570 -4.77 -7.65 12.99
N LEU A 571 -4.08 -8.41 13.83
CA LEU A 571 -3.13 -9.42 13.41
C LEU A 571 -3.85 -10.77 13.37
N TRP A 572 -3.61 -11.51 12.28
CA TRP A 572 -4.16 -12.84 12.07
C TRP A 572 -3.04 -13.84 11.86
N TRP A 573 -3.33 -15.12 12.07
CA TRP A 573 -2.39 -16.18 11.78
C TRP A 573 -3.06 -17.41 11.18
N GLY A 574 -2.27 -18.21 10.48
CA GLY A 574 -2.74 -19.44 9.86
C GLY A 574 -1.62 -20.46 9.75
N ILE A 575 -1.97 -21.72 9.50
CA ILE A 575 -0.98 -22.78 9.27
C ILE A 575 -0.97 -23.16 7.80
N GLY A 576 0.20 -23.08 7.19
CA GLY A 576 0.42 -23.45 5.79
C GLY A 576 1.75 -24.17 5.59
N GLU A 577 2.18 -24.25 4.33
CA GLU A 577 3.56 -24.61 4.01
C GLU A 577 4.40 -23.33 3.91
N GLU A 578 5.71 -23.43 4.11
CA GLU A 578 6.62 -22.28 4.08
C GLU A 578 6.54 -21.41 2.80
N ARG A 579 6.18 -22.01 1.66
CA ARG A 579 6.07 -21.29 0.37
C ARG A 579 4.64 -21.02 -0.07
N ASN A 580 3.66 -21.54 0.67
CA ASN A 580 2.24 -21.48 0.32
C ASN A 580 1.46 -20.94 1.52
N ALA A 581 1.09 -19.66 1.46
CA ALA A 581 0.25 -19.02 2.46
C ALA A 581 -1.10 -19.74 2.59
N PRO A 582 -1.68 -19.77 3.80
CA PRO A 582 -2.98 -20.40 4.01
C PRO A 582 -4.10 -19.57 3.36
N SER A 583 -5.19 -20.25 2.97
CA SER A 583 -6.43 -19.61 2.52
C SER A 583 -7.28 -19.10 3.69
N GLU A 584 -7.15 -19.74 4.85
CA GLU A 584 -7.91 -19.44 6.06
C GLU A 584 -6.99 -18.76 7.09
N TRP A 585 -7.56 -17.77 7.79
CA TRP A 585 -6.86 -16.96 8.78
C TRP A 585 -7.68 -17.00 10.07
N GLU A 586 -6.99 -17.26 11.17
CA GLU A 586 -7.55 -17.40 12.51
C GLU A 586 -6.94 -16.37 13.45
N ASP A 587 -7.61 -16.17 14.58
CA ASP A 587 -7.23 -15.26 15.65
C ASP A 587 -7.15 -15.97 17.01
N GLN A 588 -7.33 -17.29 17.03
CA GLN A 588 -7.20 -18.13 18.23
C GLN A 588 -5.93 -19.00 18.16
N PRO A 589 -5.30 -19.32 19.30
CA PRO A 589 -4.10 -20.15 19.30
C PRO A 589 -4.33 -21.56 18.74
N PHE A 590 -3.44 -22.01 17.84
CA PHE A 590 -3.49 -23.38 17.33
C PHE A 590 -3.02 -24.40 18.36
N THR A 591 -3.66 -25.57 18.40
CA THR A 591 -3.08 -26.73 19.10
C THR A 591 -2.15 -27.49 18.14
N LEU A 592 -0.84 -27.47 18.38
CA LEU A 592 0.15 -28.07 17.48
C LEU A 592 0.75 -29.37 18.03
N PRO A 593 0.72 -30.48 17.28
CA PRO A 593 1.49 -31.67 17.63
C PRO A 593 3.00 -31.41 17.53
N ARG A 594 3.78 -32.12 18.34
CA ARG A 594 5.25 -32.01 18.36
C ARG A 594 5.91 -32.40 17.04
N ASP A 595 5.27 -33.26 16.25
CA ASP A 595 5.79 -33.68 14.95
C ASP A 595 5.82 -32.54 13.92
N ASP A 596 5.02 -31.47 14.13
CA ASP A 596 5.06 -30.28 13.28
C ASP A 596 6.38 -29.52 13.38
N PHE A 597 7.11 -29.70 14.48
CA PHE A 597 8.40 -29.07 14.75
C PHE A 597 9.59 -29.95 14.31
N ALA A 598 9.33 -31.13 13.73
CA ALA A 598 10.39 -31.99 13.22
C ALA A 598 11.20 -31.29 12.12
N ALA A 599 12.49 -31.61 12.02
CA ALA A 599 13.38 -31.03 11.02
C ALA A 599 12.90 -31.25 9.56
N THR A 600 12.13 -32.31 9.32
CA THR A 600 11.54 -32.65 8.00
C THR A 600 10.19 -31.99 7.76
N SER A 601 9.65 -31.25 8.73
CA SER A 601 8.36 -30.57 8.59
C SER A 601 8.46 -29.42 7.59
N LYS A 602 7.46 -29.36 6.71
CA LYS A 602 7.25 -28.24 5.78
C LYS A 602 6.27 -27.20 6.33
N ARG A 603 5.67 -27.47 7.50
CA ARG A 603 4.65 -26.61 8.09
C ARG A 603 5.27 -25.31 8.60
N ALA A 604 4.56 -24.23 8.39
CA ALA A 604 4.92 -22.91 8.85
C ALA A 604 3.70 -22.20 9.45
N LEU A 605 3.96 -21.43 10.49
CA LEU A 605 3.04 -20.40 10.96
C LEU A 605 3.13 -19.23 9.98
N TRP A 606 1.99 -18.79 9.49
CA TRP A 606 1.87 -17.58 8.71
C TRP A 606 1.26 -16.50 9.58
N LEU A 607 1.87 -15.32 9.61
CA LEU A 607 1.34 -14.13 10.25
C LEU A 607 0.85 -13.18 9.17
N ARG A 608 -0.33 -12.58 9.34
CA ARG A 608 -0.87 -11.53 8.47
C ARG A 608 -0.98 -10.23 9.27
N LEU A 609 -0.24 -9.23 8.80
CA LEU A 609 -0.16 -7.90 9.37
C LEU A 609 -1.29 -7.00 8.81
N PRO A 610 -1.76 -6.01 9.58
CA PRO A 610 -2.78 -5.05 9.13
C PRO A 610 -2.44 -4.33 7.83
N ARG A 611 -1.18 -3.89 7.67
CA ARG A 611 -0.70 -3.21 6.48
C ARG A 611 0.78 -3.50 6.22
N ARG A 612 1.26 -3.14 5.04
CA ARG A 612 2.70 -3.14 4.71
C ARG A 612 3.45 -2.18 5.64
N ARG A 613 4.70 -2.51 5.98
CA ARG A 613 5.54 -1.71 6.91
C ARG A 613 4.87 -1.41 8.25
N TRP A 614 3.97 -2.28 8.71
CA TRP A 614 3.27 -2.04 9.98
C TRP A 614 4.17 -2.26 11.20
N VAL A 615 5.21 -3.07 11.05
CA VAL A 615 6.15 -3.45 12.10
C VAL A 615 7.57 -3.47 11.55
N ASP A 616 8.51 -3.13 12.42
CA ASP A 616 9.94 -3.14 12.09
C ASP A 616 10.54 -4.52 12.32
N LYS A 617 10.06 -5.22 13.36
CA LYS A 617 10.58 -6.53 13.73
C LYS A 617 9.52 -7.43 14.33
N VAL A 618 9.50 -8.68 13.86
CA VAL A 618 8.71 -9.75 14.44
C VAL A 618 9.65 -10.76 15.08
N LEU A 619 9.37 -11.12 16.33
CA LEU A 619 10.07 -12.18 17.04
C LEU A 619 9.10 -13.31 17.35
N VAL A 620 9.52 -14.56 17.17
CA VAL A 620 8.69 -15.74 17.49
C VAL A 620 9.48 -16.72 18.34
N GLY A 621 8.85 -17.32 19.35
CA GLY A 621 9.48 -18.28 20.24
C GLY A 621 8.65 -18.57 21.49
N PHE A 622 9.17 -19.43 22.37
CA PHE A 622 8.51 -19.77 23.65
C PHE A 622 8.83 -18.76 24.76
N GLU A 623 10.01 -18.16 24.71
CA GLU A 623 10.47 -17.12 25.64
C GLU A 623 11.11 -15.97 24.86
N GLN A 624 10.82 -14.73 25.24
CA GLN A 624 11.27 -13.54 24.50
C GLN A 624 12.79 -13.45 24.32
N PRO A 625 13.66 -13.74 25.33
CA PRO A 625 15.11 -13.66 25.15
C PRO A 625 15.69 -14.69 24.18
N LYS A 626 14.93 -15.75 23.86
CA LYS A 626 15.30 -16.82 22.93
C LYS A 626 14.53 -16.74 21.62
N ALA A 627 13.68 -15.72 21.45
CA ALA A 627 12.83 -15.58 20.29
C ALA A 627 13.67 -15.29 19.03
N ARG A 628 13.31 -15.94 17.93
CA ARG A 628 13.98 -15.82 16.64
C ARG A 628 13.39 -14.62 15.89
N PRO A 629 14.22 -13.76 15.28
CA PRO A 629 13.73 -12.65 14.47
C PRO A 629 13.33 -13.11 13.07
N TYR A 630 12.26 -12.52 12.55
CA TYR A 630 11.81 -12.70 11.18
C TYR A 630 11.70 -11.33 10.50
N ASP A 631 12.34 -11.21 9.35
CA ASP A 631 12.38 -9.96 8.59
C ASP A 631 11.04 -9.71 7.90
N VAL A 632 10.56 -8.47 7.99
CA VAL A 632 9.32 -8.04 7.36
C VAL A 632 9.67 -7.40 6.03
N LYS A 633 9.31 -8.06 4.93
CA LYS A 633 9.51 -7.47 3.61
C LYS A 633 8.57 -6.28 3.43
N VAL A 634 9.11 -5.19 2.93
CA VAL A 634 8.43 -3.91 2.71
C VAL A 634 7.14 -4.03 1.88
N THR A 635 7.12 -4.96 0.93
CA THR A 635 6.03 -5.15 -0.04
C THR A 635 4.99 -6.16 0.41
N GLU A 636 5.29 -6.97 1.42
CA GLU A 636 4.44 -8.07 1.87
C GLU A 636 3.72 -7.68 3.17
N LYS A 637 2.48 -8.16 3.30
CA LYS A 637 1.68 -8.05 4.54
C LYS A 637 1.67 -9.35 5.33
N THR A 638 2.46 -10.33 4.90
CA THR A 638 2.48 -11.68 5.47
C THR A 638 3.90 -12.13 5.73
N ILE A 639 4.07 -12.95 6.77
CA ILE A 639 5.39 -13.49 7.18
C ILE A 639 5.22 -14.98 7.40
N ALA A 640 6.13 -15.79 6.83
CA ALA A 640 6.20 -17.22 7.06
C ALA A 640 7.26 -17.53 8.13
N VAL A 641 6.88 -18.37 9.09
CA VAL A 641 7.68 -18.77 10.25
C VAL A 641 7.73 -20.31 10.28
N PRO A 642 8.80 -20.94 9.76
CA PRO A 642 8.87 -22.40 9.67
C PRO A 642 8.97 -23.07 11.05
N PHE A 643 8.09 -24.02 11.35
CA PHE A 643 8.09 -24.67 12.68
C PHE A 643 9.33 -25.49 12.97
N ARG A 644 9.93 -26.08 11.92
CA ARG A 644 11.18 -26.85 12.03
C ARG A 644 12.32 -26.07 12.68
N GLU A 645 12.28 -24.73 12.63
CA GLU A 645 13.29 -23.89 13.26
C GLU A 645 13.24 -23.98 14.78
N PHE A 646 12.11 -24.37 15.39
CA PHE A 646 11.98 -24.52 16.84
C PHE A 646 12.14 -25.97 17.33
N GLY A 647 12.48 -26.92 16.46
CA GLY A 647 12.63 -28.33 16.83
C GLY A 647 13.74 -28.60 17.87
N ASP A 648 14.67 -27.66 18.04
CA ASP A 648 15.74 -27.67 19.04
C ASP A 648 15.34 -27.08 20.41
N SER A 649 14.14 -26.49 20.51
CA SER A 649 13.65 -25.84 21.72
C SER A 649 13.25 -26.88 22.78
N LYS A 650 13.58 -26.60 24.05
CA LYS A 650 13.36 -27.56 25.17
C LYS A 650 11.87 -27.83 25.39
N GLU A 651 11.05 -26.82 25.13
CA GLU A 651 9.60 -26.77 25.22
C GLU A 651 8.93 -27.78 24.27
N VAL A 652 9.49 -27.96 23.07
CA VAL A 652 9.04 -28.99 22.11
C VAL A 652 9.33 -30.40 22.63
N GLY A 653 10.50 -30.60 23.25
CA GLY A 653 10.91 -31.89 23.81
C GLY A 653 10.21 -32.25 25.14
N ASP A 654 9.82 -31.25 25.93
CA ASP A 654 9.13 -31.46 27.19
C ASP A 654 7.68 -31.89 26.96
N ARG A 655 7.34 -33.07 27.49
CA ARG A 655 6.00 -33.67 27.37
C ARG A 655 5.16 -33.48 28.64
N THR A 656 5.77 -32.98 29.71
CA THR A 656 5.16 -32.92 31.04
C THR A 656 4.28 -31.69 31.22
N GLN A 657 4.58 -30.62 30.50
CA GLN A 657 3.88 -29.35 30.57
C GLN A 657 3.34 -28.96 29.20
N GLU A 658 2.41 -28.02 29.26
CA GLU A 658 1.91 -27.31 28.08
C GLU A 658 2.81 -26.10 27.83
N HIS A 659 3.12 -25.85 26.57
CA HIS A 659 4.04 -24.78 26.17
C HIS A 659 3.40 -23.91 25.11
N SER A 660 3.42 -22.60 25.33
CA SER A 660 2.87 -21.62 24.40
C SER A 660 3.96 -21.07 23.48
N LEU A 661 3.76 -21.20 22.17
CA LEU A 661 4.52 -20.46 21.17
C LEU A 661 3.90 -19.06 21.05
N LYS A 662 4.76 -18.04 21.11
CA LYS A 662 4.35 -16.64 21.17
C LYS A 662 5.00 -15.80 20.08
N VAL A 663 4.34 -14.71 19.73
CA VAL A 663 4.86 -13.66 18.87
C VAL A 663 5.04 -12.38 19.68
N TRP A 664 6.16 -11.71 19.45
CA TRP A 664 6.42 -10.35 19.92
C TRP A 664 6.56 -9.42 18.74
N ILE A 665 5.78 -8.35 18.75
CA ILE A 665 5.74 -7.34 17.72
C ILE A 665 6.43 -6.08 18.23
N LYS A 666 7.50 -5.66 17.56
CA LYS A 666 8.21 -4.41 17.88
C LYS A 666 7.89 -3.34 16.83
N ARG A 667 7.60 -2.14 17.33
CA ARG A 667 7.45 -0.91 16.53
C ARG A 667 8.37 0.15 17.10
N GLU A 668 9.27 0.68 16.28
CA GLU A 668 10.23 1.72 16.63
C GLU A 668 9.74 3.12 16.19
N ASN A 669 8.82 3.20 15.21
CA ASN A 669 8.44 4.47 14.56
C ASN A 669 6.97 4.90 14.77
N GLY A 670 6.40 4.78 15.98
CA GLY A 670 5.02 5.24 16.22
C GLY A 670 4.74 5.66 17.66
N HIS A 671 3.66 6.43 17.85
CA HIS A 671 3.16 6.87 19.17
C HIS A 671 2.85 5.72 20.14
N ASP A 672 2.74 4.48 19.65
CA ASP A 672 2.63 3.26 20.43
C ASP A 672 4.01 2.58 20.55
N GLU A 673 4.95 3.20 21.27
CA GLU A 673 6.20 2.55 21.64
C GLU A 673 5.89 1.38 22.58
N GLY A 674 6.04 0.15 22.08
CA GLY A 674 5.75 -1.02 22.89
C GLY A 674 5.99 -2.33 22.18
N VAL A 675 6.40 -3.33 22.96
CA VAL A 675 6.43 -4.72 22.49
C VAL A 675 5.09 -5.36 22.82
N VAL A 676 4.30 -5.69 21.80
CA VAL A 676 3.02 -6.39 22.01
C VAL A 676 3.27 -7.89 21.91
N GLU A 677 2.72 -8.67 22.85
CA GLU A 677 2.88 -10.13 22.95
C GLU A 677 1.54 -10.83 22.69
N GLY A 678 1.57 -11.95 21.94
CA GLY A 678 0.40 -12.77 21.67
C GLY A 678 0.75 -14.25 21.57
N VAL A 679 -0.14 -15.12 22.04
CA VAL A 679 0.01 -16.57 21.93
C VAL A 679 -0.56 -17.01 20.58
N VAL A 680 0.25 -17.68 19.77
CA VAL A 680 -0.13 -18.10 18.41
C VAL A 680 -0.36 -19.61 18.32
N ALA A 681 0.26 -20.37 19.22
CA ALA A 681 0.05 -21.80 19.30
C ALA A 681 0.36 -22.36 20.69
N ILE A 682 -0.21 -23.53 20.97
CA ILE A 682 -0.08 -24.28 22.20
C ILE A 682 0.37 -25.70 21.83
N ILE A 683 1.48 -26.12 22.44
CA ILE A 683 1.93 -27.51 22.40
C ILE A 683 1.33 -28.19 23.63
N PRO A 684 0.34 -29.09 23.47
CA PRO A 684 -0.34 -29.68 24.60
C PRO A 684 0.62 -30.52 25.42
N LYS A 685 0.44 -30.56 26.74
CA LYS A 685 1.08 -31.61 27.55
C LYS A 685 0.63 -32.96 27.00
N VAL A 686 1.55 -33.91 26.85
CA VAL A 686 1.12 -35.28 26.59
C VAL A 686 0.51 -35.70 27.92
N GLY A 687 -0.82 -35.72 27.98
CA GLY A 687 -1.52 -36.26 29.13
C GLY A 687 -0.92 -37.63 29.45
N LYS A 688 -1.18 -38.17 30.64
CA LYS A 688 -1.17 -39.63 30.77
C LYS A 688 -2.31 -40.18 29.90
N GLU A 689 -2.26 -40.00 28.57
CA GLU A 689 -2.56 -41.06 27.67
C GLU A 689 -1.81 -42.23 28.27
N LYS A 690 -2.59 -43.09 28.95
CA LYS A 690 -2.34 -44.51 28.89
C LYS A 690 -1.92 -44.69 27.45
N ARG A 691 -0.61 -44.86 27.21
CA ARG A 691 -0.18 -45.62 26.04
C ARG A 691 -1.25 -46.69 25.99
N LEU A 692 -2.04 -46.72 24.93
CA LEU A 692 -2.81 -47.91 24.61
C LEU A 692 -1.73 -48.95 24.25
N LEU A 693 -0.89 -49.32 25.24
CA LEU A 693 -0.27 -50.61 25.38
C LEU A 693 -1.48 -51.50 25.26
N LEU A 694 -1.72 -51.95 24.03
CA LEU A 694 -2.65 -53.00 23.70
C LEU A 694 -2.55 -53.99 24.83
N ASN A 695 -3.56 -53.99 25.71
CA ASN A 695 -3.49 -54.80 26.89
C ASN A 695 -3.64 -56.23 26.38
N LEU A 696 -2.51 -56.89 26.16
CA LEU A 696 -2.46 -58.22 25.58
C LEU A 696 -3.27 -59.19 26.44
N ASP A 697 -3.45 -58.93 27.74
CA ASP A 697 -4.30 -59.74 28.61
C ASP A 697 -5.78 -59.68 28.21
N ARG A 698 -6.25 -58.58 27.61
CA ARG A 698 -7.62 -58.46 27.07
C ARG A 698 -7.81 -59.14 25.71
N ILE A 699 -6.72 -59.46 25.01
CA ILE A 699 -6.79 -60.15 23.71
C ILE A 699 -6.67 -61.65 23.93
N SER A 700 -7.72 -62.37 23.56
CA SER A 700 -7.77 -63.83 23.66
C SER A 700 -6.78 -64.48 22.68
N ALA A 701 -5.76 -65.17 23.21
CA ALA A 701 -4.84 -65.97 22.40
C ALA A 701 -5.57 -67.01 21.53
N PRO A 702 -6.62 -67.73 22.02
CA PRO A 702 -7.45 -68.58 21.17
C PRO A 702 -8.08 -67.86 19.97
N ARG A 703 -8.56 -66.62 20.15
CA ARG A 703 -9.12 -65.82 19.04
C ARG A 703 -8.06 -65.48 18.01
N LEU A 704 -6.88 -65.01 18.45
CA LEU A 704 -5.77 -64.73 17.53
C LEU A 704 -5.31 -66.00 16.79
N ALA A 705 -5.25 -67.14 17.47
CA ALA A 705 -4.94 -68.41 16.87
C ALA A 705 -5.97 -68.81 15.80
N THR A 706 -7.25 -68.51 16.01
CA THR A 706 -8.32 -68.73 15.03
C THR A 706 -8.16 -67.83 13.81
N VAL A 707 -7.89 -66.54 14.03
CA VAL A 707 -7.64 -65.57 12.95
C VAL A 707 -6.43 -66.00 12.11
N LEU A 708 -5.31 -66.38 12.74
CA LEU A 708 -4.13 -66.90 12.04
C LEU A 708 -4.44 -68.18 11.24
N THR A 709 -5.32 -69.05 11.74
CA THR A 709 -5.79 -70.23 10.97
C THR A 709 -6.60 -69.82 9.74
N CYS A 710 -7.46 -68.81 9.83
CA CYS A 710 -8.17 -68.25 8.69
C CYS A 710 -7.20 -67.59 7.69
N LEU A 711 -6.26 -66.77 8.17
CA LEU A 711 -5.25 -66.13 7.32
C LEU A 711 -4.39 -67.16 6.59
N ARG A 712 -3.98 -68.25 7.26
CA ARG A 712 -3.23 -69.35 6.61
C ARG A 712 -3.94 -69.98 5.41
N LYS A 713 -5.27 -69.95 5.38
CA LYS A 713 -6.07 -70.45 4.24
C LYS A 713 -6.12 -69.44 3.09
N LYS A 714 -5.99 -68.15 3.38
CA LYS A 714 -6.06 -67.06 2.41
C LYS A 714 -4.69 -66.61 1.89
N THR A 715 -3.61 -66.89 2.61
CA THR A 715 -2.24 -66.54 2.20
C THR A 715 -1.55 -67.68 1.46
N VAL A 716 -0.70 -67.33 0.49
CA VAL A 716 0.15 -68.25 -0.29
C VAL A 716 1.63 -67.92 -0.11
N GLY A 717 2.53 -68.82 -0.56
CA GLY A 717 3.97 -68.57 -0.58
C GLY A 717 4.62 -68.34 0.79
N PRO A 718 5.67 -67.51 0.89
CA PRO A 718 6.43 -67.27 2.13
C PRO A 718 5.57 -66.75 3.29
N LEU A 719 4.57 -65.90 3.01
CA LEU A 719 3.68 -65.36 4.03
C LEU A 719 2.85 -66.46 4.71
N ARG A 720 2.43 -67.49 3.95
CA ARG A 720 1.75 -68.66 4.50
C ARG A 720 2.63 -69.45 5.46
N VAL A 721 3.93 -69.53 5.17
CA VAL A 721 4.92 -70.22 6.03
C VAL A 721 5.09 -69.45 7.33
N LEU A 722 5.23 -68.13 7.30
CA LEU A 722 5.35 -67.29 8.49
C LEU A 722 4.09 -67.36 9.37
N VAL A 723 2.90 -67.29 8.78
CA VAL A 723 1.63 -67.44 9.51
C VAL A 723 1.56 -68.83 10.16
N LYS A 724 2.03 -69.89 9.48
CA LYS A 724 2.08 -71.26 10.03
C LYS A 724 3.04 -71.36 11.23
N GLU A 725 4.21 -70.75 11.14
CA GLU A 725 5.21 -70.75 12.22
C GLU A 725 4.70 -70.03 13.47
N VAL A 726 4.15 -68.82 13.31
CA VAL A 726 3.58 -68.08 14.44
C VAL A 726 2.37 -68.83 15.03
N ARG A 727 1.55 -69.47 14.19
CA ARG A 727 0.41 -70.27 14.66
C ARG A 727 0.84 -71.52 15.44
N LYS A 728 2.00 -72.12 15.13
CA LYS A 728 2.54 -73.30 15.80
C LYS A 728 3.03 -72.99 17.22
N LYS A 729 3.46 -71.75 17.47
CA LYS A 729 3.83 -71.26 18.82
C LYS A 729 2.67 -71.16 19.80
N TYR A 730 1.42 -71.32 19.35
CA TYR A 730 0.27 -71.39 20.24
C TYR A 730 0.20 -72.75 20.95
N SER A 731 0.61 -72.82 22.21
CA SER A 731 0.40 -73.99 23.07
C SER A 731 -1.04 -74.02 23.60
N ARG A 732 -1.68 -75.19 23.54
CA ARG A 732 -3.02 -75.45 24.08
C ARG A 732 -3.00 -75.91 25.54
N GLU A 733 -1.83 -76.18 26.11
CA GLU A 733 -1.74 -76.74 27.46
C GLU A 733 -2.21 -75.74 28.53
N ARG A 734 -2.97 -76.24 29.51
CA ARG A 734 -3.51 -75.47 30.64
C ARG A 734 -2.42 -74.82 31.51
N THR A 735 -1.16 -75.17 31.31
CA THR A 735 0.04 -74.71 32.03
C THR A 735 0.99 -73.86 31.19
N ALA A 736 0.53 -73.26 30.08
CA ALA A 736 1.34 -72.29 29.35
C ALA A 736 1.72 -71.13 30.28
N ARG A 737 3.02 -70.86 30.46
CA ARG A 737 3.50 -69.78 31.32
C ARG A 737 2.96 -68.45 30.78
N LYS A 738 2.51 -67.55 31.67
CA LYS A 738 1.92 -66.25 31.29
C LYS A 738 2.80 -65.48 30.27
N ALA A 739 4.11 -65.62 30.36
CA ALA A 739 5.09 -65.06 29.41
C ALA A 739 4.95 -65.58 27.97
N GLU A 740 4.78 -66.89 27.77
CA GLU A 740 4.65 -67.52 26.45
C GLU A 740 3.35 -67.11 25.74
N SER A 741 2.27 -66.92 26.52
CA SER A 741 0.99 -66.40 26.02
C SER A 741 1.11 -64.95 25.52
N VAL A 742 1.86 -64.11 26.22
CA VAL A 742 2.10 -62.71 25.82
C VAL A 742 2.94 -62.64 24.56
N GLU A 743 3.98 -63.47 24.47
CA GLU A 743 4.86 -63.53 23.31
C GLU A 743 4.14 -64.02 22.05
N PHE A 744 3.33 -65.07 22.16
CA PHE A 744 2.46 -65.52 21.08
C PHE A 744 1.51 -64.40 20.60
N LYS A 745 0.87 -63.68 21.53
CA LYS A 745 -0.06 -62.60 21.17
C LYS A 745 0.66 -61.46 20.41
N ARG A 746 1.89 -61.11 20.80
CA ARG A 746 2.70 -60.12 20.07
C ARG A 746 2.98 -60.57 18.65
N TYR A 747 3.54 -61.77 18.48
CA TYR A 747 3.84 -62.30 17.14
C TYR A 747 2.59 -62.46 16.29
N ALA A 748 1.47 -62.89 16.88
CA ALA A 748 0.21 -63.05 16.17
C ALA A 748 -0.34 -61.70 15.66
N LEU A 749 -0.30 -60.65 16.48
CA LEU A 749 -0.73 -59.31 16.07
C LEU A 749 0.17 -58.73 14.98
N CYS A 750 1.49 -58.86 15.11
CA CYS A 750 2.43 -58.43 14.06
C CYS A 750 2.17 -59.16 12.73
N MET A 751 1.92 -60.47 12.77
CA MET A 751 1.61 -61.24 11.56
C MET A 751 0.28 -60.84 10.93
N ILE A 752 -0.73 -60.52 11.72
CA ILE A 752 -2.02 -60.03 11.20
C ILE A 752 -1.82 -58.67 10.53
N ALA A 753 -1.10 -57.74 11.16
CA ALA A 753 -0.79 -56.42 10.59
C ALA A 753 0.01 -56.54 9.29
N LEU A 754 1.09 -57.32 9.29
CA LEU A 754 1.90 -57.57 8.08
C LEU A 754 1.06 -58.17 6.94
N THR A 755 0.14 -59.08 7.26
CA THR A 755 -0.75 -59.65 6.24
C THR A 755 -1.68 -58.59 5.67
N LEU A 756 -2.27 -57.73 6.51
CA LEU A 756 -3.15 -56.64 6.07
C LEU A 756 -2.42 -55.61 5.19
N GLU A 757 -1.19 -55.24 5.52
CA GLU A 757 -0.38 -54.31 4.72
C GLU A 757 0.04 -54.88 3.36
N LEU A 758 0.26 -56.19 3.27
CA LEU A 758 0.67 -56.85 2.02
C LEU A 758 -0.51 -57.30 1.13
N THR A 759 -1.74 -57.31 1.66
CA THR A 759 -2.94 -57.73 0.90
C THR A 759 -3.24 -56.82 -0.32
N PRO A 760 -3.01 -55.49 -0.30
CA PRO A 760 -3.23 -54.61 -1.46
C PRO A 760 -2.24 -54.82 -2.63
N GLN A 761 -1.18 -55.61 -2.47
CA GLN A 761 -0.11 -55.73 -3.48
C GLN A 761 -0.10 -57.08 -4.22
N ILE A 762 -1.15 -57.90 -4.07
CA ILE A 762 -1.24 -59.19 -4.76
C ILE A 762 -2.25 -59.04 -5.91
N PRO A 763 -1.83 -59.09 -7.19
CA PRO A 763 -2.75 -59.06 -8.32
C PRO A 763 -3.63 -60.32 -8.29
N GLY A 764 -4.95 -60.14 -8.16
CA GLY A 764 -5.92 -61.24 -8.12
C GLY A 764 -6.84 -61.27 -6.89
N PHE A 765 -6.91 -60.17 -6.12
CA PHE A 765 -8.03 -59.87 -5.24
C PHE A 765 -8.67 -58.54 -5.61
#